data_AF-A0A3Q3BFV7-F1
#
_entry.id   AF-A0A3Q3BFV7-F1
#
_cell.length_a   1.000
_cell.length_b   1.000
_cell.length_c   1.000
_cell.angle_alpha   90.00
_cell.angle_beta   90.00
_cell.angle_gamma   90.00
#
_symmetry.space_group_name_H-M   'P 1'
#
loop_
_entity.id
_entity.type
_entity.pdbx_description
1 polymer ?
#
loop_
_entity_poly.entity_id
_entity_poly.type
_entity_poly.pdbx_seq_one_letter_code
_entity_poly.pdbx_strand_id
1 'polypeptide(L)'
;MLNEIMAQINLSAAPQGAKTVSRDPSQRIQNLNFLVQQIKTYYLDHLRQLIMIPLPDVLLLSSTPYCEQSLDEMKKLLLLLLGCAVQCEKKEEYIERIQTLNFETKAAIAAHIQELTHSQENVLDLQWLESDEMHPEDMETVLRNMATLLQQLMDQRDAHLETIADLMQEKEGVVTLLGSPSTPQSDSFSPSMQQQQTGTQQHLAVELADSKAKIRRLRQELEEKSEQMLDCRHELENMETELKRIQQENSQLLVDARAARTYRDELDALRERAIRADKLESEIGRYREQLHKMEFYRIKVEELKEDNRVLQETKEVLEDQLEGWRARTDKIHQLEKHSLLLKARVHDMEQEKESDMRRIKELQEENLALCLAQRRSMEESQHLGWELEQLSKSTEAPHGQQTLSEEVSEKTQSQILKLEKDNQSLLRIMEELSSTKPKSGHCVVCSANNSTSSTEDSSMIQTSCSVLQNLTDVSCHNGDSDCYQEPITENLEQVQSEIFLTDNPELYTQAGGHSEDHGSSEHFNKILSDLDVLQNTNNKLHCIVGSDDHSHGSKSSSPSRDIFTGLPASSSYVIKHSKRLEVKCRDLCTSNQQLQTSLYNTERKVQRLEAEVQELEAENQILQASLEELRISARRLEQLEMEKQNMEHETTALERDKRQLEKENRRLRQQAEIQEANLDNRNVSMASLEREFRFLLQEVEGLRETSGRVKYLENDNRELTKQAAIDQKTLETLREELVSEKLKTQQRDNEVERLSHDQEMEVLNQESTPQEGPDNRCTHTAPSCLSQFKHPVFYIQ
;
A
#
# COMPACT_ATOMS: atom_id res chain seq x y z
N MET A 1 63.18 10.12 -20.45
CA MET A 1 62.56 9.04 -19.68
C MET A 1 61.04 9.00 -19.82
N LEU A 2 60.24 9.78 -19.08
CA LEU A 2 58.77 9.61 -19.10
C LEU A 2 58.13 9.74 -20.49
N ASN A 3 58.55 10.71 -21.31
CA ASN A 3 58.14 10.83 -22.71
C ASN A 3 58.53 9.61 -23.59
N GLU A 4 59.64 8.94 -23.29
CA GLU A 4 60.05 7.72 -24.01
C GLU A 4 59.22 6.52 -23.57
N ILE A 5 58.81 6.46 -22.30
CA ILE A 5 57.89 5.45 -21.77
C ILE A 5 56.50 5.63 -22.42
N MET A 6 56.00 6.87 -22.52
CA MET A 6 54.73 7.14 -23.20
C MET A 6 54.77 6.72 -24.68
N ALA A 7 55.88 6.96 -25.38
CA ALA A 7 56.08 6.51 -26.76
C ALA A 7 56.22 4.97 -26.92
N GLN A 8 56.57 4.24 -25.85
CA GLN A 8 56.52 2.77 -25.85
C GLN A 8 55.09 2.22 -25.65
N ILE A 9 54.28 2.94 -24.86
CA ILE A 9 52.88 2.59 -24.57
C ILE A 9 51.99 2.91 -25.78
N ASN A 10 52.12 4.11 -26.36
CA ASN A 10 51.37 4.52 -27.54
C ASN A 10 52.29 4.71 -28.76
N LEU A 11 52.28 3.71 -29.65
CA LEU A 11 53.09 3.71 -30.88
C LEU A 11 52.67 4.77 -31.91
N SER A 12 51.47 5.35 -31.81
CA SER A 12 51.03 6.46 -32.68
C SER A 12 51.65 7.81 -32.29
N ALA A 13 52.16 7.91 -31.06
CA ALA A 13 52.77 9.13 -30.53
C ALA A 13 54.22 9.30 -31.03
N ALA A 14 54.37 9.78 -32.26
CA ALA A 14 55.69 10.06 -32.85
C ALA A 14 56.53 10.98 -31.94
N PRO A 15 57.81 10.65 -31.65
CA PRO A 15 58.66 11.41 -30.73
C PRO A 15 59.21 12.69 -31.38
N GLN A 16 58.31 13.61 -31.74
CA GLN A 16 58.67 14.91 -32.33
C GLN A 16 59.06 15.91 -31.23
N GLY A 17 60.36 15.97 -30.94
CA GLY A 17 60.95 17.14 -30.28
C GLY A 17 61.28 17.03 -28.79
N ALA A 18 61.44 15.82 -28.23
CA ALA A 18 62.00 15.63 -26.89
C ALA A 18 63.49 16.06 -26.83
N LYS A 19 63.73 17.36 -26.72
CA LYS A 19 65.08 17.95 -26.61
C LYS A 19 65.74 17.52 -25.30
N THR A 20 67.06 17.36 -25.34
CA THR A 20 67.92 17.00 -24.20
C THR A 20 67.58 17.84 -22.97
N VAL A 21 67.43 17.19 -21.81
CA VAL A 21 67.04 17.83 -20.54
C VAL A 21 68.02 18.95 -20.17
N SER A 22 67.62 20.20 -20.41
CA SER A 22 68.34 21.37 -19.96
C SER A 22 67.99 21.72 -18.51
N ARG A 23 68.91 22.41 -17.84
CA ARG A 23 68.71 22.94 -16.48
C ARG A 23 67.64 24.05 -16.43
N ASP A 24 67.34 24.64 -17.58
CA ASP A 24 66.30 25.65 -17.79
C ASP A 24 64.89 25.13 -17.41
N PRO A 25 64.13 25.83 -16.54
CA PRO A 25 62.75 25.49 -16.25
C PRO A 25 61.84 25.56 -17.49
N SER A 26 62.08 26.46 -18.43
CA SER A 26 61.20 26.70 -19.60
C SER A 26 61.10 25.46 -20.50
N GLN A 27 62.24 24.83 -20.81
CA GLN A 27 62.25 23.56 -21.55
C GLN A 27 61.67 22.39 -20.74
N ARG A 28 61.78 22.40 -19.40
CA ARG A 28 61.13 21.39 -18.54
C ARG A 28 59.60 21.54 -18.54
N ILE A 29 59.08 22.76 -18.48
CA ILE A 29 57.66 23.08 -18.66
C ILE A 29 57.18 22.55 -20.01
N GLN A 30 57.88 22.85 -21.10
CA GLN A 30 57.51 22.36 -22.44
C GLN A 30 57.47 20.83 -22.51
N ASN A 31 58.50 20.15 -21.98
CA ASN A 31 58.61 18.69 -22.03
C ASN A 31 57.56 17.98 -21.15
N LEU A 32 57.14 18.58 -20.04
CA LEU A 32 56.11 18.05 -19.14
C LEU A 32 54.69 18.34 -19.66
N ASN A 33 54.42 19.54 -20.18
CA ASN A 33 53.15 19.85 -20.83
C ASN A 33 52.89 18.93 -22.02
N PHE A 34 53.91 18.64 -22.83
CA PHE A 34 53.81 17.67 -23.93
C PHE A 34 53.41 16.27 -23.43
N LEU A 35 54.04 15.79 -22.35
CA LEU A 35 53.70 14.50 -21.73
C LEU A 35 52.27 14.45 -21.21
N VAL A 36 51.86 15.47 -20.43
CA VAL A 36 50.49 15.55 -19.87
C VAL A 36 49.46 15.60 -21.00
N GLN A 37 49.73 16.32 -22.09
CA GLN A 37 48.86 16.35 -23.25
C GLN A 37 48.79 14.99 -23.97
N GLN A 38 49.91 14.29 -24.14
CA GLN A 38 49.91 12.92 -24.71
C GLN A 38 49.10 11.95 -23.86
N ILE A 39 49.27 11.98 -22.54
CA ILE A 39 48.50 11.17 -21.58
C ILE A 39 47.00 11.50 -21.70
N LYS A 40 46.61 12.78 -21.62
CA LYS A 40 45.21 13.21 -21.74
C LYS A 40 44.56 12.76 -23.06
N THR A 41 45.28 12.90 -24.17
CA THR A 41 44.82 12.49 -25.51
C THR A 41 44.67 10.96 -25.59
N TYR A 42 45.54 10.20 -24.93
CA TYR A 42 45.44 8.74 -24.89
C TYR A 42 44.21 8.25 -24.10
N TYR A 43 43.95 8.82 -22.92
CA TYR A 43 42.73 8.49 -22.16
C TYR A 43 41.47 8.79 -22.97
N LEU A 44 41.36 10.00 -23.55
CA LEU A 44 40.14 10.42 -24.25
C LEU A 44 39.93 9.66 -25.56
N ASP A 45 40.94 9.59 -26.43
CA ASP A 45 40.77 9.11 -27.80
C ASP A 45 40.91 7.59 -27.92
N HIS A 46 41.79 6.97 -27.11
CA HIS A 46 42.12 5.54 -27.21
C HIS A 46 41.39 4.71 -26.14
N LEU A 47 41.36 5.18 -24.89
CA LEU A 47 40.66 4.46 -23.79
C LEU A 47 39.18 4.84 -23.66
N ARG A 48 38.72 5.89 -24.35
CA ARG A 48 37.36 6.47 -24.21
C ARG A 48 37.03 6.84 -22.77
N GLN A 49 38.01 7.36 -22.05
CA GLN A 49 37.95 7.70 -20.63
C GLN A 49 38.24 9.19 -20.42
N LEU A 50 37.46 9.83 -19.56
CA LEU A 50 37.69 11.19 -19.09
C LEU A 50 38.43 11.16 -17.75
N ILE A 51 39.59 11.82 -17.69
CA ILE A 51 40.35 11.99 -16.44
C ILE A 51 39.59 12.98 -15.56
N MET A 52 39.15 12.53 -14.38
CA MET A 52 38.41 13.35 -13.42
C MET A 52 39.32 13.92 -12.32
N ILE A 53 40.46 13.27 -12.02
CA ILE A 53 41.48 13.86 -11.14
C ILE A 53 42.09 15.15 -11.72
N PRO A 54 42.47 16.14 -10.89
CA PRO A 54 43.23 17.29 -11.34
C PRO A 54 44.53 16.87 -12.06
N LEU A 55 44.77 17.44 -13.24
CA LEU A 55 45.98 17.19 -14.02
C LEU A 55 47.23 17.66 -13.26
N PRO A 56 48.40 17.00 -13.43
CA PRO A 56 49.61 17.36 -12.70
C PRO A 56 50.07 18.80 -12.97
N ASP A 57 50.37 19.57 -11.92
CA ASP A 57 50.88 20.95 -12.07
C ASP A 57 52.31 20.97 -12.62
N VAL A 58 52.41 21.27 -13.91
CA VAL A 58 53.66 21.38 -14.66
C VAL A 58 54.52 22.58 -14.22
N LEU A 59 53.93 23.68 -13.75
CA LEU A 59 54.66 24.85 -13.28
C LEU A 59 55.31 24.56 -11.92
N LEU A 60 54.61 23.88 -11.01
CA LEU A 60 55.15 23.44 -9.73
C LEU A 60 56.27 22.41 -9.91
N LEU A 61 56.01 21.36 -10.70
CA LEU A 61 56.98 20.29 -11.04
C LEU A 61 58.26 20.82 -11.68
N SER A 62 58.16 21.87 -12.50
CA SER A 62 59.33 22.50 -13.13
C SER A 62 60.03 23.49 -12.21
N SER A 63 59.31 24.30 -11.43
CA SER A 63 59.91 25.34 -10.60
C SER A 63 60.62 24.78 -9.38
N THR A 64 59.99 23.86 -8.65
CA THR A 64 60.49 23.33 -7.36
C THR A 64 60.36 21.81 -7.29
N PRO A 65 61.12 21.03 -8.10
CA PRO A 65 60.93 19.58 -8.28
C PRO A 65 61.17 18.70 -7.04
N TYR A 66 61.59 19.27 -5.90
CA TYR A 66 61.96 18.54 -4.68
C TYR A 66 61.17 18.98 -3.43
N CYS A 67 60.12 19.80 -3.58
CA CYS A 67 59.17 20.02 -2.48
C CYS A 67 58.15 18.88 -2.40
N GLU A 68 57.52 18.72 -1.23
CA GLU A 68 56.50 17.68 -0.95
C GLU A 68 55.36 17.74 -1.97
N GLN A 69 54.83 18.94 -2.25
CA GLN A 69 53.77 19.16 -3.23
C GLN A 69 54.18 18.70 -4.65
N SER A 70 55.43 18.94 -5.08
CA SER A 70 55.93 18.42 -6.36
C SER A 70 56.06 16.89 -6.39
N LEU A 71 56.25 16.23 -5.24
CA LEU A 71 56.23 14.77 -5.18
C LEU A 71 54.80 14.23 -5.36
N ASP A 72 53.79 14.93 -4.83
CA ASP A 72 52.38 14.59 -5.07
C ASP A 72 51.98 14.80 -6.54
N GLU A 73 52.39 15.90 -7.17
CA GLU A 73 52.18 16.10 -8.62
C GLU A 73 52.92 15.06 -9.46
N MET A 74 54.13 14.64 -9.05
CA MET A 74 54.87 13.56 -9.70
C MET A 74 54.16 12.21 -9.51
N LYS A 75 53.56 11.97 -8.34
CA LYS A 75 52.75 10.78 -8.07
C LYS A 75 51.53 10.74 -9.00
N LYS A 76 50.80 11.85 -9.17
CA LYS A 76 49.68 11.95 -10.15
C LYS A 76 50.14 11.64 -11.58
N LEU A 77 51.27 12.19 -12.01
CA LEU A 77 51.84 11.97 -13.33
C LEU A 77 52.23 10.50 -13.58
N LEU A 78 52.87 9.87 -12.58
CA LEU A 78 53.25 8.45 -12.63
C LEU A 78 52.02 7.53 -12.56
N LEU A 79 51.01 7.88 -11.77
CA LEU A 79 49.74 7.16 -11.65
C LEU A 79 49.01 7.13 -13.00
N LEU A 80 48.83 8.29 -13.64
CA LEU A 80 48.20 8.38 -14.96
C LEU A 80 48.97 7.61 -16.04
N LEU A 81 50.31 7.65 -16.02
CA LEU A 81 51.16 6.90 -16.95
C LEU A 81 51.11 5.38 -16.71
N LEU A 82 51.01 4.94 -15.45
CA LEU A 82 50.78 3.55 -15.08
C LEU A 82 49.43 3.07 -15.62
N GLY A 83 48.37 3.87 -15.48
CA GLY A 83 47.05 3.59 -16.06
C GLY A 83 47.10 3.43 -17.58
N CYS A 84 47.84 4.29 -18.29
CA CYS A 84 48.08 4.12 -19.73
C CYS A 84 48.74 2.77 -20.03
N ALA A 85 49.76 2.37 -19.25
CA ALA A 85 50.51 1.13 -19.46
C ALA A 85 49.68 -0.14 -19.21
N VAL A 86 48.81 -0.15 -18.18
CA VAL A 86 47.98 -1.32 -17.84
C VAL A 86 46.67 -1.41 -18.64
N GLN A 87 46.32 -0.36 -19.40
CA GLN A 87 45.17 -0.35 -20.30
C GLN A 87 45.55 -0.35 -21.80
N CYS A 88 46.83 -0.42 -22.15
CA CYS A 88 47.27 -0.46 -23.56
C CYS A 88 47.16 -1.85 -24.22
N GLU A 89 47.36 -1.90 -25.54
CA GLU A 89 47.39 -3.12 -26.35
C GLU A 89 48.45 -4.15 -25.89
N LYS A 90 49.45 -3.71 -25.11
CA LYS A 90 50.54 -4.54 -24.56
C LYS A 90 50.48 -4.68 -23.04
N LYS A 91 49.32 -4.43 -22.44
CA LYS A 91 49.13 -4.47 -20.98
C LYS A 91 49.65 -5.76 -20.35
N GLU A 92 49.51 -6.89 -21.02
CA GLU A 92 49.99 -8.21 -20.57
C GLU A 92 51.50 -8.18 -20.28
N GLU A 93 52.33 -7.60 -21.15
CA GLU A 93 53.77 -7.47 -20.89
C GLU A 93 54.08 -6.62 -19.65
N TYR A 94 53.30 -5.56 -19.42
CA TYR A 94 53.50 -4.68 -18.26
C TYR A 94 53.02 -5.35 -16.96
N ILE A 95 51.89 -6.05 -17.00
CA ILE A 95 51.37 -6.83 -15.87
C ILE A 95 52.32 -7.99 -15.51
N GLU A 96 52.85 -8.73 -16.48
CA GLU A 96 53.86 -9.77 -16.24
C GLU A 96 55.12 -9.20 -15.56
N ARG A 97 55.63 -8.05 -16.04
CA ARG A 97 56.76 -7.35 -15.40
C ARG A 97 56.45 -6.95 -13.96
N ILE A 98 55.26 -6.40 -13.68
CA ILE A 98 54.82 -6.12 -12.31
C ILE A 98 54.75 -7.41 -11.49
N GLN A 99 54.28 -8.51 -12.07
CA GLN A 99 54.24 -9.84 -11.44
C GLN A 99 55.64 -10.45 -11.15
N THR A 100 56.74 -9.87 -11.63
CA THR A 100 58.11 -10.27 -11.22
C THR A 100 58.64 -9.55 -9.97
N LEU A 101 58.02 -8.45 -9.53
CA LEU A 101 58.50 -7.64 -8.41
C LEU A 101 58.33 -8.35 -7.03
N ASN A 102 58.87 -7.75 -5.96
CA ASN A 102 58.61 -8.17 -4.58
C ASN A 102 57.13 -7.95 -4.18
N PHE A 103 56.65 -8.73 -3.21
CA PHE A 103 55.23 -8.75 -2.80
C PHE A 103 54.69 -7.37 -2.36
N GLU A 104 55.45 -6.62 -1.57
CA GLU A 104 55.03 -5.29 -1.07
C GLU A 104 54.84 -4.29 -2.22
N THR A 105 55.81 -4.21 -3.14
CA THR A 105 55.73 -3.30 -4.29
C THR A 105 54.66 -3.73 -5.30
N LYS A 106 54.43 -5.04 -5.47
CA LYS A 106 53.27 -5.57 -6.21
C LYS A 106 51.95 -5.08 -5.61
N ALA A 107 51.76 -5.24 -4.30
CA ALA A 107 50.55 -4.84 -3.61
C ALA A 107 50.30 -3.32 -3.71
N ALA A 108 51.35 -2.51 -3.55
CA ALA A 108 51.27 -1.06 -3.69
C ALA A 108 50.91 -0.63 -5.13
N ILE A 109 51.54 -1.23 -6.16
CA ILE A 109 51.22 -0.95 -7.57
C ILE A 109 49.79 -1.43 -7.90
N ALA A 110 49.37 -2.59 -7.40
CA ALA A 110 48.01 -3.10 -7.61
C ALA A 110 46.95 -2.19 -6.98
N ALA A 111 47.20 -1.65 -5.78
CA ALA A 111 46.32 -0.66 -5.16
C ALA A 111 46.18 0.60 -6.02
N HIS A 112 47.28 1.12 -6.58
CA HIS A 112 47.25 2.27 -7.50
C HIS A 112 46.58 1.97 -8.86
N ILE A 113 46.70 0.75 -9.37
CA ILE A 113 45.93 0.31 -10.54
C ILE A 113 44.44 0.32 -10.21
N GLN A 114 44.03 -0.26 -9.08
CA GLN A 114 42.63 -0.30 -8.66
C GLN A 114 42.06 1.12 -8.42
N GLU A 115 42.80 1.97 -7.71
CA GLU A 115 42.49 3.38 -7.45
C GLU A 115 42.14 4.15 -8.75
N LEU A 116 42.90 3.92 -9.82
CA LEU A 116 42.73 4.66 -11.07
C LEU A 116 41.77 4.00 -12.08
N THR A 117 41.62 2.67 -12.05
CA THR A 117 40.83 1.93 -13.05
C THR A 117 39.43 1.51 -12.59
N HIS A 118 39.18 1.47 -11.27
CA HIS A 118 37.89 1.06 -10.71
C HIS A 118 37.17 2.21 -9.97
N SER A 119 37.81 3.36 -9.74
CA SER A 119 37.16 4.54 -9.15
C SER A 119 36.69 5.52 -10.23
N GLN A 120 35.36 5.61 -10.39
CA GLN A 120 34.70 6.58 -11.28
C GLN A 120 34.94 8.04 -10.84
N GLU A 121 35.35 8.27 -9.59
CA GLU A 121 35.77 9.60 -9.09
C GLU A 121 37.11 10.05 -9.69
N ASN A 122 37.95 9.09 -10.13
CA ASN A 122 39.28 9.38 -10.65
C ASN A 122 39.32 9.38 -12.19
N VAL A 123 38.63 8.43 -12.82
CA VAL A 123 38.50 8.30 -14.28
C VAL A 123 37.10 7.82 -14.63
N LEU A 124 36.39 8.56 -15.47
CA LEU A 124 35.05 8.23 -15.95
C LEU A 124 35.14 7.58 -17.34
N ASP A 125 34.70 6.33 -17.47
CA ASP A 125 34.63 5.63 -18.76
C ASP A 125 33.36 6.06 -19.52
N LEU A 126 33.54 6.65 -20.71
CA LEU A 126 32.48 7.24 -21.50
C LEU A 126 31.58 6.19 -22.15
N GLN A 127 32.04 4.94 -22.26
CA GLN A 127 31.24 3.82 -22.79
C GLN A 127 30.01 3.52 -21.90
N TRP A 128 30.04 3.93 -20.63
CA TRP A 128 28.91 3.82 -19.71
C TRP A 128 27.76 4.76 -20.06
N LEU A 129 28.03 5.93 -20.67
CA LEU A 129 26.98 6.82 -21.16
C LEU A 129 26.37 6.35 -22.49
N GLU A 130 27.03 5.43 -23.20
CA GLU A 130 26.57 4.88 -24.48
C GLU A 130 25.81 3.54 -24.32
N SER A 131 25.74 3.00 -23.10
CA SER A 131 25.16 1.67 -22.79
C SER A 131 23.80 1.77 -22.10
N ASP A 132 22.79 1.08 -22.64
CA ASP A 132 21.38 1.12 -22.18
C ASP A 132 21.09 0.30 -20.90
N GLU A 133 22.13 -0.33 -20.31
CA GLU A 133 22.03 -1.26 -19.17
C GLU A 133 22.73 -0.74 -17.89
N MET A 134 22.52 0.54 -17.53
CA MET A 134 23.05 1.12 -16.29
C MET A 134 22.01 1.11 -15.15
N HIS A 135 22.38 0.67 -13.95
CA HIS A 135 21.46 0.68 -12.80
C HIS A 135 21.15 2.13 -12.37
N PRO A 136 19.91 2.48 -12.00
CA PRO A 136 19.55 3.85 -11.64
C PRO A 136 20.38 4.45 -10.49
N GLU A 137 20.79 3.62 -9.52
CA GLU A 137 21.60 4.05 -8.37
C GLU A 137 23.05 4.39 -8.80
N ASP A 138 23.63 3.62 -9.72
CA ASP A 138 24.94 3.91 -10.30
C ASP A 138 24.88 5.20 -11.13
N MET A 139 23.78 5.40 -11.88
CA MET A 139 23.56 6.64 -12.63
C MET A 139 23.43 7.84 -11.68
N GLU A 140 22.73 7.72 -10.56
CA GLU A 140 22.60 8.80 -9.57
C GLU A 140 23.95 9.14 -8.92
N THR A 141 24.76 8.14 -8.57
CA THR A 141 26.10 8.40 -8.00
C THR A 141 27.04 9.07 -9.00
N VAL A 142 27.07 8.64 -10.27
CA VAL A 142 27.84 9.32 -11.32
C VAL A 142 27.33 10.75 -11.57
N LEU A 143 26.01 10.97 -11.64
CA LEU A 143 25.43 12.31 -11.77
C LEU A 143 25.78 13.23 -10.58
N ARG A 144 25.75 12.69 -9.36
CA ARG A 144 26.12 13.42 -8.14
C ARG A 144 27.60 13.78 -8.13
N ASN A 145 28.47 12.87 -8.56
CA ASN A 145 29.91 13.11 -8.67
C ASN A 145 30.24 14.09 -9.79
N MET A 146 29.54 14.05 -10.93
CA MET A 146 29.67 15.08 -11.97
C MET A 146 29.18 16.45 -11.49
N ALA A 147 28.12 16.51 -10.68
CA ALA A 147 27.63 17.76 -10.11
C ALA A 147 28.62 18.39 -9.12
N THR A 148 29.25 17.60 -8.24
CA THR A 148 30.30 18.09 -7.34
C THR A 148 31.55 18.53 -8.08
N LEU A 149 31.96 17.82 -9.12
CA LEU A 149 33.10 18.20 -9.97
C LEU A 149 32.82 19.45 -10.82
N LEU A 150 31.59 19.62 -11.33
CA LEU A 150 31.17 20.86 -11.99
C LEU A 150 31.17 22.04 -11.03
N GLN A 151 30.74 21.87 -9.78
CA GLN A 151 30.85 22.91 -8.76
C GLN A 151 32.31 23.29 -8.50
N GLN A 152 33.19 22.30 -8.27
CA GLN A 152 34.62 22.53 -8.08
C GLN A 152 35.29 23.21 -9.29
N LEU A 153 34.88 22.88 -10.52
CA LEU A 153 35.38 23.55 -11.74
C LEU A 153 34.90 25.00 -11.86
N MET A 154 33.68 25.32 -11.42
CA MET A 154 33.21 26.71 -11.33
C MET A 154 33.99 27.48 -10.26
N ASP A 155 34.17 26.90 -9.07
CA ASP A 155 34.92 27.52 -7.97
C ASP A 155 36.40 27.75 -8.38
N GLN A 156 37.04 26.78 -9.05
CA GLN A 156 38.39 26.92 -9.60
C GLN A 156 38.48 27.97 -10.71
N ARG A 157 37.51 28.01 -11.63
CA ARG A 157 37.44 29.05 -12.67
C ARG A 157 37.38 30.43 -12.04
N ASP A 158 36.57 30.61 -11.01
CA ASP A 158 36.36 31.91 -10.38
C ASP A 158 37.60 32.35 -9.59
N ALA A 159 38.25 31.44 -8.85
CA ALA A 159 39.56 31.69 -8.23
C ALA A 159 40.68 31.99 -9.26
N HIS A 160 40.64 31.36 -10.44
CA HIS A 160 41.55 31.69 -11.55
C HIS A 160 41.26 33.06 -12.15
N LEU A 161 40.00 33.48 -12.24
CA LEU A 161 39.64 34.82 -12.70
C LEU A 161 40.06 35.90 -11.68
N GLU A 162 39.91 35.65 -10.38
CA GLU A 162 40.42 36.52 -9.31
C GLU A 162 41.95 36.67 -9.38
N THR A 163 42.69 35.57 -9.43
CA THR A 163 44.18 35.62 -9.52
C THR A 163 44.67 36.26 -10.82
N ILE A 164 43.94 36.13 -11.94
CA ILE A 164 44.23 36.88 -13.17
C ILE A 164 43.98 38.38 -12.98
N ALA A 165 42.89 38.77 -12.31
CA ALA A 165 42.60 40.18 -12.03
C ALA A 165 43.66 40.82 -11.12
N ASP A 166 44.10 40.11 -10.08
CA ASP A 166 45.18 40.54 -9.18
C ASP A 166 46.50 40.75 -9.96
N LEU A 167 46.92 39.76 -10.76
CA LEU A 167 48.13 39.84 -11.58
C LEU A 167 48.05 40.94 -12.66
N MET A 168 46.85 41.23 -13.17
CA MET A 168 46.62 42.36 -14.08
C MET A 168 46.74 43.71 -13.35
N GLN A 169 46.22 43.80 -12.12
CA GLN A 169 46.34 45.01 -11.29
C GLN A 169 47.79 45.28 -10.86
N GLU A 170 48.56 44.26 -10.48
CA GLU A 170 50.00 44.40 -10.17
C GLU A 170 50.78 44.93 -11.38
N LYS A 171 50.44 44.46 -12.58
CA LYS A 171 51.06 44.92 -13.84
C LYS A 171 50.77 46.40 -14.14
N GLU A 172 49.57 46.91 -13.87
CA GLU A 172 49.27 48.35 -14.00
C GLU A 172 49.89 49.19 -12.85
N GLY A 173 49.92 48.66 -11.63
CA GLY A 173 50.55 49.31 -10.48
C GLY A 173 52.05 49.57 -10.68
N VAL A 174 52.79 48.60 -11.23
CA VAL A 174 54.22 48.73 -11.52
C VAL A 174 54.50 49.74 -12.65
N VAL A 175 53.63 49.86 -13.64
CA VAL A 175 53.75 50.86 -14.73
C VAL A 175 53.55 52.29 -14.22
N THR A 176 52.74 52.48 -13.17
CA THR A 176 52.37 53.80 -12.65
C THR A 176 53.49 54.46 -11.81
N LEU A 177 54.47 53.69 -11.31
CA LEU A 177 55.51 54.19 -10.39
C LEU A 177 56.78 54.76 -11.05
N LEU A 178 56.91 54.72 -12.38
CA LEU A 178 58.11 55.17 -13.10
C LEU A 178 57.91 56.43 -13.98
N GLY A 179 56.73 57.06 -13.92
CA GLY A 179 56.32 58.14 -14.83
C GLY A 179 56.28 59.56 -14.25
N SER A 180 57.40 60.13 -13.81
CA SER A 180 57.55 61.60 -13.61
C SER A 180 59.01 62.03 -13.42
N PRO A 181 59.44 63.11 -14.10
CA PRO A 181 59.99 64.23 -13.33
C PRO A 181 59.67 65.66 -13.85
N SER A 182 59.43 66.56 -12.89
CA SER A 182 59.82 68.00 -12.85
C SER A 182 59.39 69.03 -13.92
N THR A 183 58.56 69.98 -13.47
CA THR A 183 58.53 71.44 -13.80
C THR A 183 59.90 72.14 -13.55
N PRO A 184 60.23 73.37 -14.06
CA PRO A 184 59.40 74.61 -13.91
C PRO A 184 59.56 75.85 -14.86
N GLN A 185 58.61 76.79 -14.73
CA GLN A 185 58.71 78.28 -14.67
C GLN A 185 59.17 79.21 -15.85
N SER A 186 58.42 80.32 -15.98
CA SER A 186 58.87 81.76 -16.03
C SER A 186 58.46 82.69 -17.20
N ASP A 187 58.17 83.93 -16.79
CA ASP A 187 57.65 85.12 -17.50
C ASP A 187 58.54 85.75 -18.58
N SER A 188 57.97 86.60 -19.47
CA SER A 188 58.26 88.07 -19.53
C SER A 188 57.90 88.80 -20.85
N PHE A 189 57.21 89.94 -20.68
CA PHE A 189 57.20 91.24 -21.41
C PHE A 189 57.75 91.47 -22.84
N SER A 190 57.02 92.32 -23.59
CA SER A 190 57.45 93.04 -24.81
C SER A 190 58.39 94.24 -24.51
N PRO A 191 59.08 94.81 -25.53
CA PRO A 191 58.65 96.13 -26.03
C PRO A 191 58.90 96.41 -27.54
N SER A 192 58.37 97.54 -28.01
CA SER A 192 58.51 98.08 -29.38
C SER A 192 59.66 99.09 -29.55
N MET A 193 60.15 99.31 -30.78
CA MET A 193 60.05 100.63 -31.45
C MET A 193 60.49 100.62 -32.93
N GLN A 194 60.10 101.69 -33.66
CA GLN A 194 60.23 101.86 -35.12
C GLN A 194 61.63 102.34 -35.55
N GLN A 195 62.02 102.08 -36.82
CA GLN A 195 62.29 103.13 -37.83
C GLN A 195 62.88 102.58 -39.15
N GLN A 196 62.04 102.40 -40.18
CA GLN A 196 62.44 102.55 -41.59
C GLN A 196 61.17 102.71 -42.43
N GLN A 197 60.82 103.93 -42.83
CA GLN A 197 59.57 104.23 -43.55
C GLN A 197 59.83 104.39 -45.04
N THR A 198 59.32 103.46 -45.86
CA THR A 198 58.77 103.65 -47.24
C THR A 198 58.56 102.31 -47.94
N GLY A 199 59.46 101.33 -47.80
CA GLY A 199 59.21 99.93 -48.21
C GLY A 199 58.33 99.14 -47.22
N THR A 200 58.34 99.55 -45.95
CA THR A 200 57.66 98.88 -44.84
C THR A 200 56.14 98.98 -44.86
N GLN A 201 55.51 99.92 -45.58
CA GLN A 201 54.04 99.96 -45.66
C GLN A 201 53.47 98.74 -46.40
N GLN A 202 54.19 98.20 -47.38
CA GLN A 202 53.77 96.98 -48.07
C GLN A 202 54.02 95.74 -47.21
N HIS A 203 55.17 95.64 -46.53
CA HIS A 203 55.43 94.55 -45.58
C HIS A 203 54.46 94.54 -44.39
N LEU A 204 54.21 95.69 -43.73
CA LEU A 204 53.18 95.77 -42.69
C LEU A 204 51.78 95.46 -43.22
N ALA A 205 51.43 95.85 -44.45
CA ALA A 205 50.14 95.49 -45.03
C ALA A 205 50.00 93.97 -45.27
N VAL A 206 51.09 93.29 -45.66
CA VAL A 206 51.14 91.83 -45.78
C VAL A 206 51.08 91.16 -44.41
N GLU A 207 51.88 91.57 -43.43
CA GLU A 207 51.85 91.02 -42.07
C GLU A 207 50.49 91.27 -41.37
N LEU A 208 49.85 92.41 -41.62
CA LEU A 208 48.50 92.71 -41.17
C LEU A 208 47.45 91.86 -41.91
N ALA A 209 47.66 91.56 -43.19
CA ALA A 209 46.80 90.65 -43.94
C ALA A 209 46.94 89.20 -43.46
N ASP A 210 48.16 88.73 -43.19
CA ASP A 210 48.48 87.39 -42.71
C ASP A 210 48.00 87.17 -41.28
N SER A 211 48.21 88.13 -40.38
CA SER A 211 47.63 88.09 -39.03
C SER A 211 46.10 88.12 -39.08
N LYS A 212 45.49 88.93 -39.96
CA LYS A 212 44.03 88.94 -40.18
C LYS A 212 43.51 87.66 -40.84
N ALA A 213 44.30 86.98 -41.68
CA ALA A 213 43.98 85.67 -42.23
C ALA A 213 44.11 84.56 -41.16
N LYS A 214 45.13 84.64 -40.30
CA LYS A 214 45.32 83.75 -39.14
C LYS A 214 44.18 83.91 -38.13
N ILE A 215 43.71 85.13 -37.88
CA ILE A 215 42.51 85.39 -37.06
C ILE A 215 41.25 84.78 -37.69
N ARG A 216 41.09 84.84 -39.03
CA ARG A 216 39.95 84.17 -39.69
C ARG A 216 40.01 82.66 -39.58
N ARG A 217 41.18 82.04 -39.79
CA ARG A 217 41.38 80.59 -39.61
C ARG A 217 41.11 80.15 -38.18
N LEU A 218 41.68 80.85 -37.18
CA LEU A 218 41.42 80.56 -35.76
C LEU A 218 39.94 80.74 -35.36
N ARG A 219 39.20 81.64 -36.02
CA ARG A 219 37.75 81.77 -35.81
C ARG A 219 36.98 80.60 -36.43
N GLN A 220 37.32 80.20 -37.65
CA GLN A 220 36.71 79.04 -38.30
C GLN A 220 37.02 77.75 -37.51
N GLU A 221 38.27 77.55 -37.10
CA GLU A 221 38.68 76.42 -36.24
C GLU A 221 37.91 76.44 -34.90
N LEU A 222 37.62 77.60 -34.32
CA LEU A 222 36.80 77.74 -33.11
C LEU A 222 35.32 77.39 -33.38
N GLU A 223 34.76 77.80 -34.52
CA GLU A 223 33.40 77.48 -34.94
C GLU A 223 33.24 75.98 -35.21
N GLU A 224 34.14 75.37 -35.98
CA GLU A 224 34.21 73.92 -36.23
C GLU A 224 34.39 73.12 -34.92
N LYS A 225 35.18 73.62 -33.96
CA LYS A 225 35.31 72.99 -32.64
C LYS A 225 34.08 73.18 -31.75
N SER A 226 33.32 74.26 -31.94
CA SER A 226 32.05 74.48 -31.24
C SER A 226 30.94 73.58 -31.79
N GLU A 227 30.93 73.31 -33.09
CA GLU A 227 30.02 72.36 -33.75
C GLU A 227 30.33 70.92 -33.29
N GLN A 228 31.59 70.50 -33.37
CA GLN A 228 32.04 69.19 -32.85
C GLN A 228 31.73 69.00 -31.35
N MET A 229 31.76 70.07 -30.55
CA MET A 229 31.39 70.00 -29.12
C MET A 229 29.88 69.85 -28.91
N LEU A 230 29.04 70.40 -29.79
CA LEU A 230 27.59 70.19 -29.80
C LEU A 230 27.22 68.76 -30.22
N ASP A 231 27.87 68.23 -31.26
CA ASP A 231 27.66 66.86 -31.71
C ASP A 231 28.03 65.84 -30.63
N CYS A 232 29.26 65.92 -30.07
CA CYS A 232 29.70 65.10 -28.95
C CYS A 232 28.77 65.20 -27.72
N ARG A 233 28.18 66.38 -27.48
CA ARG A 233 27.21 66.57 -26.39
C ARG A 233 25.89 65.85 -26.68
N HIS A 234 25.39 65.92 -27.91
CA HIS A 234 24.17 65.21 -28.29
C HIS A 234 24.37 63.69 -28.27
N GLU A 235 25.53 63.20 -28.72
CA GLU A 235 25.92 61.79 -28.56
C GLU A 235 25.95 61.38 -27.08
N LEU A 236 26.54 62.18 -26.18
CA LEU A 236 26.52 61.92 -24.73
C LEU A 236 25.10 61.89 -24.15
N GLU A 237 24.24 62.84 -24.51
CA GLU A 237 22.85 62.89 -24.05
C GLU A 237 22.06 61.65 -24.56
N ASN A 238 22.27 61.22 -25.81
CA ASN A 238 21.69 59.99 -26.35
C ASN A 238 22.19 58.74 -25.61
N MET A 239 23.50 58.61 -25.40
CA MET A 239 24.09 57.49 -24.64
C MET A 239 23.59 57.46 -23.18
N GLU A 240 23.36 58.62 -22.55
CA GLU A 240 22.77 58.68 -21.20
C GLU A 240 21.32 58.18 -21.17
N THR A 241 20.52 58.47 -22.20
CA THR A 241 19.15 57.92 -22.30
C THR A 241 19.13 56.41 -22.52
N GLU A 242 20.04 55.88 -23.33
CA GLU A 242 20.13 54.43 -23.58
C GLU A 242 20.65 53.69 -22.34
N LEU A 243 21.60 54.27 -21.60
CA LEU A 243 22.07 53.73 -20.32
C LEU A 243 20.92 53.64 -19.29
N LYS A 244 20.08 54.67 -19.20
CA LYS A 244 18.85 54.65 -18.36
C LYS A 244 17.85 53.58 -18.82
N ARG A 245 17.66 53.41 -20.13
CA ARG A 245 16.80 52.36 -20.71
C ARG A 245 17.28 50.96 -20.30
N ILE A 246 18.57 50.68 -20.47
CA ILE A 246 19.20 49.40 -20.11
C ILE A 246 19.16 49.17 -18.59
N GLN A 247 19.36 50.21 -17.76
CA GLN A 247 19.20 50.10 -16.30
C GLN A 247 17.76 49.72 -15.90
N GLN A 248 16.75 50.32 -16.53
CA GLN A 248 15.35 49.99 -16.27
C GLN A 248 15.03 48.55 -16.72
N GLU A 249 15.49 48.14 -17.90
CA GLU A 249 15.34 46.76 -18.40
C GLU A 249 15.99 45.73 -17.47
N ASN A 250 17.22 45.96 -17.01
CA ASN A 250 17.91 45.11 -16.04
C ASN A 250 17.15 45.05 -14.70
N SER A 251 16.58 46.16 -14.23
CA SER A 251 15.75 46.19 -13.01
C SER A 251 14.47 45.34 -13.15
N GLN A 252 13.86 45.30 -14.35
CA GLN A 252 12.71 44.46 -14.65
C GLN A 252 13.11 42.98 -14.72
N LEU A 253 14.19 42.65 -15.45
CA LEU A 253 14.72 41.30 -15.53
C LEU A 253 15.06 40.71 -14.14
N LEU A 254 15.52 41.54 -13.20
CA LEU A 254 15.72 41.14 -11.80
C LEU A 254 14.41 40.87 -11.05
N VAL A 255 13.31 41.55 -11.36
CA VAL A 255 11.96 41.24 -10.82
C VAL A 255 11.46 39.93 -11.42
N ASP A 256 11.56 39.77 -12.73
CA ASP A 256 11.10 38.57 -13.44
C ASP A 256 11.89 37.32 -13.00
N ALA A 257 13.21 37.45 -12.80
CA ALA A 257 14.06 36.39 -12.25
C ALA A 257 13.72 36.01 -10.81
N ARG A 258 13.10 36.91 -10.03
CA ARG A 258 12.56 36.60 -8.69
C ARG A 258 11.21 35.87 -8.79
N ALA A 259 10.31 36.31 -9.67
CA ALA A 259 9.06 35.59 -9.94
C ALA A 259 9.30 34.17 -10.49
N ALA A 260 10.30 34.00 -11.36
CA ALA A 260 10.72 32.70 -11.86
C ALA A 260 11.38 31.80 -10.79
N ARG A 261 11.77 32.33 -9.61
CA ARG A 261 12.15 31.50 -8.45
C ARG A 261 10.90 31.06 -7.70
N THR A 262 10.00 31.98 -7.36
CA THR A 262 8.75 31.63 -6.64
C THR A 262 7.90 30.62 -7.40
N TYR A 263 7.80 30.71 -8.74
CA TYR A 263 7.10 29.69 -9.53
C TYR A 263 7.80 28.32 -9.54
N ARG A 264 9.13 28.25 -9.38
CA ARG A 264 9.83 26.97 -9.19
C ARG A 264 9.54 26.37 -7.82
N ASP A 265 9.58 27.20 -6.77
CA ASP A 265 9.23 26.78 -5.41
C ASP A 265 7.78 26.25 -5.34
N GLU A 266 6.84 26.91 -6.04
CA GLU A 266 5.45 26.45 -6.19
C GLU A 266 5.33 25.13 -6.96
N LEU A 267 6.08 24.96 -8.06
CA LEU A 267 6.14 23.72 -8.84
C LEU A 267 6.72 22.56 -8.02
N ASP A 268 7.75 22.78 -7.22
CA ASP A 268 8.34 21.74 -6.37
C ASP A 268 7.40 21.36 -5.22
N ALA A 269 6.73 22.34 -4.60
CA ALA A 269 5.66 22.08 -3.63
C ALA A 269 4.45 21.34 -4.24
N LEU A 270 4.18 21.51 -5.54
CA LEU A 270 3.17 20.75 -6.30
C LEU A 270 3.64 19.33 -6.62
N ARG A 271 4.90 19.15 -7.03
CA ARG A 271 5.52 17.84 -7.26
C ARG A 271 5.49 16.97 -6.00
N GLU A 272 5.85 17.53 -4.84
CA GLU A 272 5.71 16.79 -3.58
C GLU A 272 4.25 16.41 -3.27
N ARG A 273 3.28 17.29 -3.59
CA ARG A 273 1.86 17.00 -3.40
C ARG A 273 1.38 15.87 -4.32
N ALA A 274 1.87 15.81 -5.56
CA ALA A 274 1.61 14.68 -6.46
C ALA A 274 2.20 13.36 -5.91
N ILE A 275 3.48 13.36 -5.51
CA ILE A 275 4.14 12.17 -4.92
C ILE A 275 3.41 11.70 -3.64
N ARG A 276 2.85 12.63 -2.84
CA ARG A 276 2.01 12.28 -1.69
C ARG A 276 0.66 11.68 -2.11
N ALA A 277 0.04 12.17 -3.18
CA ALA A 277 -1.18 11.58 -3.74
C ALA A 277 -0.93 10.14 -4.26
N ASP A 278 0.12 9.91 -5.04
CA ASP A 278 0.46 8.57 -5.57
C ASP A 278 0.65 7.52 -4.45
N LYS A 279 1.24 7.93 -3.32
CA LYS A 279 1.39 7.09 -2.12
C LYS A 279 0.04 6.75 -1.50
N LEU A 280 -0.84 7.74 -1.35
CA LEU A 280 -2.20 7.54 -0.81
C LEU A 280 -3.06 6.69 -1.76
N GLU A 281 -2.96 6.86 -3.07
CA GLU A 281 -3.63 6.00 -4.06
C GLU A 281 -3.13 4.55 -3.97
N SER A 282 -1.83 4.35 -3.75
CA SER A 282 -1.24 3.02 -3.52
C SER A 282 -1.68 2.38 -2.19
N GLU A 283 -2.00 3.19 -1.17
CA GLU A 283 -2.60 2.72 0.09
C GLU A 283 -4.08 2.36 -0.08
N ILE A 284 -4.84 3.20 -0.78
CA ILE A 284 -6.24 2.92 -1.15
C ILE A 284 -6.33 1.65 -2.00
N GLY A 285 -5.39 1.42 -2.92
CA GLY A 285 -5.26 0.17 -3.67
C GLY A 285 -5.11 -1.05 -2.76
N ARG A 286 -4.16 -1.01 -1.82
CA ARG A 286 -3.96 -2.07 -0.81
C ARG A 286 -5.19 -2.31 0.05
N TYR A 287 -5.90 -1.26 0.48
CA TYR A 287 -7.13 -1.40 1.25
C TYR A 287 -8.28 -2.01 0.43
N ARG A 288 -8.39 -1.70 -0.87
CA ARG A 288 -9.37 -2.35 -1.77
C ARG A 288 -9.09 -3.84 -1.92
N GLU A 289 -7.83 -4.24 -2.08
CA GLU A 289 -7.46 -5.68 -2.10
C GLU A 289 -7.78 -6.39 -0.78
N GLN A 290 -7.53 -5.73 0.35
CA GLN A 290 -7.88 -6.28 1.67
C GLN A 290 -9.39 -6.40 1.86
N LEU A 291 -10.18 -5.44 1.34
CA LEU A 291 -11.64 -5.50 1.31
C LEU A 291 -12.14 -6.67 0.45
N HIS A 292 -11.57 -6.88 -0.75
CA HIS A 292 -11.92 -8.03 -1.59
C HIS A 292 -11.59 -9.37 -0.89
N LYS A 293 -10.49 -9.46 -0.14
CA LYS A 293 -10.16 -10.64 0.67
C LYS A 293 -11.17 -10.86 1.81
N MET A 294 -11.54 -9.80 2.54
CA MET A 294 -12.60 -9.83 3.56
C MET A 294 -13.94 -10.31 2.97
N GLU A 295 -14.34 -9.78 1.82
CA GLU A 295 -15.58 -10.14 1.15
C GLU A 295 -15.59 -11.60 0.67
N PHE A 296 -14.48 -12.10 0.13
CA PHE A 296 -14.33 -13.52 -0.21
C PHE A 296 -14.52 -14.43 1.03
N TYR A 297 -13.89 -14.10 2.16
CA TYR A 297 -14.07 -14.87 3.39
C TYR A 297 -15.49 -14.74 3.96
N ARG A 298 -16.12 -13.56 3.85
CA ARG A 298 -17.53 -13.35 4.23
C ARG A 298 -18.45 -14.29 3.45
N ILE A 299 -18.32 -14.32 2.12
CA ILE A 299 -19.11 -15.21 1.25
C ILE A 299 -18.85 -16.68 1.62
N LYS A 300 -17.60 -17.10 1.83
CA LYS A 300 -17.27 -18.48 2.21
C LYS A 300 -17.83 -18.87 3.59
N VAL A 301 -17.92 -17.94 4.54
CA VAL A 301 -18.55 -18.15 5.84
C VAL A 301 -20.08 -18.30 5.71
N GLU A 302 -20.74 -17.48 4.89
CA GLU A 302 -22.18 -17.64 4.65
C GLU A 302 -22.52 -18.95 3.91
N GLU A 303 -21.70 -19.38 2.94
CA GLU A 303 -21.82 -20.69 2.28
C GLU A 303 -21.72 -21.84 3.30
N LEU A 304 -20.72 -21.80 4.20
CA LEU A 304 -20.56 -22.82 5.23
C LEU A 304 -21.69 -22.79 6.28
N LYS A 305 -22.32 -21.64 6.55
CA LYS A 305 -23.52 -21.57 7.41
C LYS A 305 -24.72 -22.22 6.74
N GLU A 306 -24.91 -22.02 5.44
CA GLU A 306 -25.96 -22.65 4.65
C GLU A 306 -25.79 -24.19 4.67
N ASP A 307 -24.58 -24.68 4.40
CA ASP A 307 -24.24 -26.11 4.48
C ASP A 307 -24.53 -26.69 5.87
N ASN A 308 -24.15 -25.98 6.94
CA ASN A 308 -24.45 -26.40 8.31
C ASN A 308 -25.96 -26.39 8.63
N ARG A 309 -26.73 -25.43 8.10
CA ARG A 309 -28.19 -25.43 8.29
C ARG A 309 -28.84 -26.62 7.60
N VAL A 310 -28.46 -26.92 6.36
CA VAL A 310 -28.93 -28.12 5.64
C VAL A 310 -28.54 -29.40 6.39
N LEU A 311 -27.32 -29.49 6.92
CA LEU A 311 -26.90 -30.63 7.74
C LEU A 311 -27.76 -30.77 9.02
N GLN A 312 -28.05 -29.67 9.70
CA GLN A 312 -28.92 -29.65 10.88
C GLN A 312 -30.37 -30.05 10.54
N GLU A 313 -30.94 -29.55 9.44
CA GLU A 313 -32.24 -29.97 8.91
C GLU A 313 -32.26 -31.49 8.60
N THR A 314 -31.21 -32.04 7.98
CA THR A 314 -31.12 -33.49 7.74
C THR A 314 -30.96 -34.31 9.02
N LYS A 315 -30.29 -33.78 10.04
CA LYS A 315 -30.16 -34.40 11.36
C LYS A 315 -31.51 -34.48 12.06
N GLU A 316 -32.27 -33.39 12.08
CA GLU A 316 -33.61 -33.34 12.69
C GLU A 316 -34.55 -34.37 12.03
N VAL A 317 -34.56 -34.47 10.70
CA VAL A 317 -35.33 -35.50 9.97
C VAL A 317 -34.91 -36.94 10.33
N LEU A 318 -33.63 -37.18 10.61
CA LEU A 318 -33.14 -38.50 11.06
C LEU A 318 -33.49 -38.79 12.53
N GLU A 319 -33.52 -37.76 13.38
CA GLU A 319 -33.95 -37.86 14.78
C GLU A 319 -35.46 -38.15 14.86
N ASP A 320 -36.29 -37.47 14.07
CA ASP A 320 -37.73 -37.77 13.90
C ASP A 320 -37.97 -39.21 13.43
N GLN A 321 -37.20 -39.68 12.44
CA GLN A 321 -37.28 -41.07 11.98
C GLN A 321 -36.93 -42.06 13.10
N LEU A 322 -35.87 -41.78 13.86
CA LEU A 322 -35.43 -42.60 14.98
C LEU A 322 -36.48 -42.67 16.09
N GLU A 323 -37.12 -41.54 16.43
CA GLU A 323 -38.24 -41.50 17.37
C GLU A 323 -39.45 -42.28 16.82
N GLY A 324 -39.76 -42.15 15.53
CA GLY A 324 -40.76 -42.96 14.84
C GLY A 324 -40.45 -44.48 14.85
N TRP A 325 -39.19 -44.89 14.87
CA TRP A 325 -38.79 -46.30 15.09
C TRP A 325 -38.96 -46.71 16.56
N ARG A 326 -38.58 -45.86 17.52
CA ARG A 326 -38.75 -46.10 18.97
C ARG A 326 -40.22 -46.28 19.34
N ALA A 327 -41.10 -45.36 18.93
CA ALA A 327 -42.53 -45.44 19.19
C ALA A 327 -43.20 -46.70 18.60
N ARG A 328 -42.75 -47.15 17.42
CA ARG A 328 -43.18 -48.44 16.84
C ARG A 328 -42.68 -49.64 17.65
N THR A 329 -41.45 -49.56 18.18
CA THR A 329 -40.85 -50.59 19.02
C THR A 329 -41.58 -50.71 20.35
N ASP A 330 -41.92 -49.58 21.00
CA ASP A 330 -42.77 -49.57 22.19
C ASP A 330 -44.16 -50.14 21.91
N LYS A 331 -44.72 -49.88 20.71
CA LYS A 331 -46.00 -50.47 20.33
C LYS A 331 -45.92 -51.99 20.15
N ILE A 332 -44.81 -52.51 19.63
CA ILE A 332 -44.53 -53.96 19.56
C ILE A 332 -44.46 -54.54 20.97
N HIS A 333 -43.66 -53.95 21.87
CA HIS A 333 -43.57 -54.40 23.28
C HIS A 333 -44.93 -54.40 24.00
N GLN A 334 -45.80 -53.40 23.76
CA GLN A 334 -47.17 -53.40 24.27
C GLN A 334 -48.00 -54.59 23.74
N LEU A 335 -47.93 -54.85 22.44
CA LEU A 335 -48.66 -55.96 21.80
C LEU A 335 -48.14 -57.33 22.27
N GLU A 336 -46.83 -57.47 22.48
CA GLU A 336 -46.21 -58.67 23.07
C GLU A 336 -46.69 -58.89 24.50
N LYS A 337 -46.72 -57.84 25.34
CA LYS A 337 -47.29 -57.92 26.69
C LYS A 337 -48.75 -58.36 26.68
N HIS A 338 -49.58 -57.83 25.77
CA HIS A 338 -50.97 -58.27 25.61
C HIS A 338 -51.07 -59.71 25.10
N SER A 339 -50.19 -60.14 24.18
CA SER A 339 -50.10 -61.52 23.69
C SER A 339 -49.76 -62.51 24.80
N LEU A 340 -48.81 -62.16 25.68
CA LEU A 340 -48.45 -62.97 26.85
C LEU A 340 -49.60 -63.06 27.87
N LEU A 341 -50.30 -61.95 28.14
CA LEU A 341 -51.49 -61.94 29.01
C LEU A 341 -52.62 -62.83 28.45
N LEU A 342 -52.85 -62.79 27.13
CA LEU A 342 -53.84 -63.66 26.48
C LEU A 342 -53.41 -65.14 26.52
N LYS A 343 -52.13 -65.45 26.31
CA LYS A 343 -51.60 -66.81 26.46
C LYS A 343 -51.77 -67.35 27.88
N ALA A 344 -51.47 -66.54 28.90
CA ALA A 344 -51.70 -66.90 30.30
C ALA A 344 -53.19 -67.17 30.56
N ARG A 345 -54.09 -66.29 30.08
CA ARG A 345 -55.53 -66.50 30.24
C ARG A 345 -56.05 -67.74 29.52
N VAL A 346 -55.48 -68.10 28.36
CA VAL A 346 -55.79 -69.37 27.68
C VAL A 346 -55.33 -70.55 28.53
N HIS A 347 -54.12 -70.51 29.09
CA HIS A 347 -53.62 -71.56 29.96
C HIS A 347 -54.48 -71.74 31.23
N ASP A 348 -54.92 -70.65 31.86
CA ASP A 348 -55.85 -70.71 33.00
C ASP A 348 -57.16 -71.44 32.63
N MET A 349 -57.74 -71.10 31.47
CA MET A 349 -58.98 -71.74 30.99
C MET A 349 -58.77 -73.20 30.56
N GLU A 350 -57.59 -73.54 30.04
CA GLU A 350 -57.21 -74.93 29.75
C GLU A 350 -57.06 -75.73 31.05
N GLN A 351 -56.45 -75.17 32.09
CA GLN A 351 -56.33 -75.79 33.41
C GLN A 351 -57.69 -75.94 34.11
N GLU A 352 -58.57 -74.93 33.99
CA GLU A 352 -59.95 -74.97 34.48
C GLU A 352 -60.71 -76.12 33.80
N LYS A 353 -60.70 -76.16 32.46
CA LYS A 353 -61.26 -77.25 31.64
C LYS A 353 -60.68 -78.62 31.99
N GLU A 354 -59.38 -78.73 32.25
CA GLU A 354 -58.76 -79.98 32.69
C GLU A 354 -59.19 -80.40 34.11
N SER A 355 -59.49 -79.43 34.99
CA SER A 355 -60.03 -79.73 36.32
C SER A 355 -61.50 -80.15 36.24
N ASP A 356 -62.31 -79.52 35.39
CA ASP A 356 -63.68 -79.94 35.07
C ASP A 356 -63.71 -81.33 34.43
N MET A 357 -62.85 -81.61 33.45
CA MET A 357 -62.74 -82.94 32.83
C MET A 357 -62.33 -84.02 33.84
N ARG A 358 -61.47 -83.70 34.82
CA ARG A 358 -61.16 -84.61 35.94
C ARG A 358 -62.37 -84.81 36.83
N ARG A 359 -63.06 -83.75 37.25
CA ARG A 359 -64.25 -83.85 38.11
C ARG A 359 -65.41 -84.60 37.44
N ILE A 360 -65.59 -84.44 36.13
CA ILE A 360 -66.56 -85.23 35.34
C ILE A 360 -66.18 -86.71 35.34
N LYS A 361 -64.91 -87.07 35.18
CA LYS A 361 -64.44 -88.47 35.28
C LYS A 361 -64.64 -89.04 36.68
N GLU A 362 -64.25 -88.31 37.72
CA GLU A 362 -64.49 -88.70 39.12
C GLU A 362 -65.99 -88.92 39.37
N LEU A 363 -66.87 -88.01 38.94
CA LEU A 363 -68.32 -88.17 39.06
C LEU A 363 -68.86 -89.36 38.25
N GLN A 364 -68.28 -89.68 37.09
CA GLN A 364 -68.63 -90.86 36.31
C GLN A 364 -68.20 -92.16 37.01
N GLU A 365 -67.01 -92.18 37.62
CA GLU A 365 -66.49 -93.29 38.43
C GLU A 365 -67.29 -93.48 39.73
N GLU A 366 -67.60 -92.38 40.45
CA GLU A 366 -68.49 -92.36 41.61
C GLU A 366 -69.89 -92.88 41.25
N ASN A 367 -70.47 -92.42 40.13
CA ASN A 367 -71.79 -92.86 39.66
C ASN A 367 -71.80 -94.34 39.27
N LEU A 368 -70.76 -94.81 38.57
CA LEU A 368 -70.59 -96.24 38.25
C LEU A 368 -70.44 -97.08 39.54
N ALA A 369 -69.64 -96.61 40.51
CA ALA A 369 -69.47 -97.28 41.80
C ALA A 369 -70.78 -97.33 42.60
N LEU A 370 -71.56 -96.24 42.61
CA LEU A 370 -72.89 -96.20 43.22
C LEU A 370 -73.88 -97.13 42.51
N CYS A 371 -73.87 -97.19 41.17
CA CYS A 371 -74.69 -98.14 40.41
C CYS A 371 -74.31 -99.59 40.74
N LEU A 372 -73.01 -99.90 40.84
CA LEU A 372 -72.53 -101.23 41.24
C LEU A 372 -72.87 -101.55 42.70
N ALA A 373 -72.80 -100.59 43.62
CA ALA A 373 -73.18 -100.76 45.02
C ALA A 373 -74.70 -100.93 45.19
N GLN A 374 -75.52 -100.16 44.45
CA GLN A 374 -76.96 -100.34 44.39
C GLN A 374 -77.32 -101.72 43.83
N ARG A 375 -76.62 -102.17 42.77
CA ARG A 375 -76.83 -103.51 42.22
C ARG A 375 -76.45 -104.60 43.22
N ARG A 376 -75.31 -104.48 43.91
CA ARG A 376 -74.92 -105.40 45.00
C ARG A 376 -75.92 -105.40 46.15
N SER A 377 -76.40 -104.23 46.59
CA SER A 377 -77.44 -104.15 47.63
C SER A 377 -78.78 -104.75 47.16
N MET A 378 -79.10 -104.65 45.87
CA MET A 378 -80.25 -105.33 45.27
C MET A 378 -80.03 -106.85 45.19
N GLU A 379 -78.84 -107.31 44.83
CA GLU A 379 -78.42 -108.72 44.83
C GLU A 379 -78.45 -109.30 46.26
N GLU A 380 -77.95 -108.55 47.26
CA GLU A 380 -77.96 -108.88 48.69
C GLU A 380 -79.36 -108.90 49.27
N SER A 381 -80.25 -107.96 48.89
CA SER A 381 -81.65 -107.97 49.33
C SER A 381 -82.50 -109.03 48.62
N GLN A 382 -82.14 -109.42 47.39
CA GLN A 382 -82.65 -110.63 46.76
C GLN A 382 -82.14 -111.89 47.48
N HIS A 383 -80.88 -111.90 47.93
CA HIS A 383 -80.30 -113.03 48.66
C HIS A 383 -80.89 -113.17 50.08
N LEU A 384 -81.00 -112.08 50.84
CA LEU A 384 -81.72 -112.02 52.12
C LEU A 384 -83.21 -112.32 51.95
N GLY A 385 -83.83 -111.90 50.84
CA GLY A 385 -85.19 -112.29 50.47
C GLY A 385 -85.30 -113.80 50.27
N TRP A 386 -84.33 -114.40 49.57
CA TRP A 386 -84.21 -115.84 49.38
C TRP A 386 -83.92 -116.58 50.70
N GLU A 387 -83.05 -116.06 51.58
CA GLU A 387 -82.77 -116.63 52.91
C GLU A 387 -83.99 -116.57 53.82
N LEU A 388 -84.72 -115.45 53.85
CA LEU A 388 -86.01 -115.35 54.54
C LEU A 388 -87.05 -116.30 53.94
N GLU A 389 -87.02 -116.51 52.63
CA GLU A 389 -87.89 -117.49 51.97
C GLU A 389 -87.49 -118.94 52.32
N GLN A 390 -86.19 -119.26 52.43
CA GLN A 390 -85.70 -120.54 52.97
C GLN A 390 -86.15 -120.74 54.43
N LEU A 391 -85.91 -119.75 55.30
CA LEU A 391 -86.30 -119.78 56.71
C LEU A 391 -87.83 -119.91 56.88
N SER A 392 -88.62 -119.34 55.98
CA SER A 392 -90.08 -119.51 55.95
C SER A 392 -90.55 -120.89 55.46
N LYS A 393 -89.71 -121.61 54.69
CA LYS A 393 -90.03 -122.90 54.07
C LYS A 393 -89.42 -124.09 54.80
N SER A 394 -88.50 -123.89 55.73
CA SER A 394 -87.86 -124.95 56.52
C SER A 394 -88.23 -124.91 58.01
N THR A 395 -89.50 -125.21 58.33
CA THR A 395 -89.88 -125.72 59.65
C THR A 395 -90.00 -127.24 59.58
N GLU A 396 -88.90 -127.96 59.85
CA GLU A 396 -88.81 -129.25 60.56
C GLU A 396 -87.44 -129.94 60.33
N ALA A 397 -86.99 -130.64 61.39
CA ALA A 397 -85.85 -131.57 61.48
C ALA A 397 -84.39 -131.00 61.52
N PRO A 398 -83.47 -131.63 62.30
CA PRO A 398 -82.44 -130.85 63.02
C PRO A 398 -80.99 -131.44 63.04
N HIS A 399 -80.11 -130.75 63.77
CA HIS A 399 -78.73 -131.10 64.21
C HIS A 399 -77.55 -130.73 63.28
N GLY A 400 -76.56 -130.04 63.87
CA GLY A 400 -75.30 -129.69 63.22
C GLY A 400 -74.62 -128.46 63.83
N GLN A 401 -74.38 -128.43 65.14
CA GLN A 401 -73.63 -127.33 65.76
C GLN A 401 -72.16 -127.36 65.30
N GLN A 402 -71.72 -126.32 64.58
CA GLN A 402 -70.32 -125.90 64.58
C GLN A 402 -70.25 -124.41 64.88
N THR A 403 -69.22 -124.02 65.63
CA THR A 403 -69.23 -122.79 66.42
C THR A 403 -68.33 -121.75 65.77
N LEU A 404 -68.83 -120.52 65.60
CA LEU A 404 -68.11 -119.35 65.04
C LEU A 404 -66.73 -119.04 65.68
N SER A 405 -66.39 -119.70 66.79
CA SER A 405 -65.07 -119.66 67.41
C SER A 405 -63.96 -120.29 66.56
N GLU A 406 -64.24 -121.34 65.78
CA GLU A 406 -63.20 -122.00 64.97
C GLU A 406 -62.84 -121.17 63.73
N GLU A 407 -63.82 -120.61 63.03
CA GLU A 407 -63.61 -119.75 61.86
C GLU A 407 -62.89 -118.43 62.23
N VAL A 408 -63.20 -117.83 63.39
CA VAL A 408 -62.43 -116.69 63.92
C VAL A 408 -61.01 -117.11 64.32
N SER A 409 -60.81 -118.33 64.83
CA SER A 409 -59.48 -118.85 65.15
C SER A 409 -58.62 -119.12 63.91
N GLU A 410 -59.18 -119.69 62.83
CA GLU A 410 -58.45 -119.87 61.57
C GLU A 410 -58.14 -118.52 60.91
N LYS A 411 -59.08 -117.58 60.91
CA LYS A 411 -58.87 -116.26 60.31
C LYS A 411 -57.82 -115.44 61.09
N THR A 412 -57.81 -115.52 62.42
CA THR A 412 -56.76 -114.90 63.25
C THR A 412 -55.42 -115.63 63.16
N GLN A 413 -55.38 -116.96 63.11
CA GLN A 413 -54.14 -117.71 62.87
C GLN A 413 -53.56 -117.43 61.48
N SER A 414 -54.38 -117.34 60.43
CA SER A 414 -53.93 -117.00 59.08
C SER A 414 -53.43 -115.54 58.99
N GLN A 415 -54.07 -114.61 59.70
CA GLN A 415 -53.60 -113.23 59.84
C GLN A 415 -52.26 -113.15 60.62
N ILE A 416 -52.11 -113.92 61.71
CA ILE A 416 -50.86 -114.02 62.48
C ILE A 416 -49.76 -114.65 61.64
N LEU A 417 -49.99 -115.77 60.96
CA LEU A 417 -48.98 -116.48 60.18
C LEU A 417 -48.54 -115.66 58.94
N LYS A 418 -49.43 -114.80 58.41
CA LYS A 418 -49.07 -113.79 57.41
C LYS A 418 -48.22 -112.66 58.00
N LEU A 419 -48.64 -112.07 59.12
CA LEU A 419 -47.84 -111.05 59.84
C LEU A 419 -46.51 -111.60 60.39
N GLU A 420 -46.41 -112.91 60.65
CA GLU A 420 -45.21 -113.60 61.10
C GLU A 420 -44.28 -113.91 59.92
N LYS A 421 -44.81 -114.27 58.74
CA LYS A 421 -44.03 -114.26 57.49
C LYS A 421 -43.54 -112.86 57.12
N ASP A 422 -44.37 -111.85 57.29
CA ASP A 422 -44.01 -110.47 57.01
C ASP A 422 -43.00 -109.94 58.05
N ASN A 423 -43.12 -110.28 59.33
CA ASN A 423 -42.07 -110.02 60.33
C ASN A 423 -40.78 -110.81 60.08
N GLN A 424 -40.84 -112.07 59.62
CA GLN A 424 -39.65 -112.84 59.25
C GLN A 424 -39.00 -112.37 57.93
N SER A 425 -39.76 -111.70 57.06
CA SER A 425 -39.20 -111.04 55.87
C SER A 425 -38.61 -109.68 56.23
N LEU A 426 -39.28 -108.90 57.07
CA LEU A 426 -38.78 -107.63 57.62
C LEU A 426 -37.56 -107.83 58.51
N LEU A 427 -37.50 -108.89 59.32
CA LEU A 427 -36.30 -109.27 60.09
C LEU A 427 -35.15 -109.68 59.17
N ARG A 428 -35.39 -110.47 58.11
CA ARG A 428 -34.35 -110.77 57.11
C ARG A 428 -33.85 -109.51 56.40
N ILE A 429 -34.76 -108.63 55.98
CA ILE A 429 -34.43 -107.34 55.35
C ILE A 429 -33.66 -106.43 56.33
N MET A 430 -34.02 -106.44 57.63
CA MET A 430 -33.28 -105.72 58.68
C MET A 430 -31.91 -106.33 58.99
N GLU A 431 -31.76 -107.64 58.89
CA GLU A 431 -30.50 -108.36 59.14
C GLU A 431 -29.53 -108.22 57.95
N GLU A 432 -30.04 -108.25 56.71
CA GLU A 432 -29.31 -107.83 55.50
C GLU A 432 -28.93 -106.34 55.53
N LEU A 433 -29.83 -105.44 55.97
CA LEU A 433 -29.56 -104.00 56.17
C LEU A 433 -28.85 -103.64 57.50
N SER A 434 -28.29 -104.63 58.20
CA SER A 434 -27.46 -104.43 59.40
C SER A 434 -26.12 -105.16 59.35
N SER A 435 -25.92 -106.02 58.35
CA SER A 435 -24.65 -106.71 58.07
C SER A 435 -23.89 -106.18 56.84
N THR A 436 -24.30 -105.03 56.28
CA THR A 436 -23.44 -104.06 55.56
C THR A 436 -24.04 -102.64 55.64
N LYS A 437 -23.20 -101.59 55.57
CA LYS A 437 -23.66 -100.19 55.43
C LYS A 437 -24.33 -100.02 54.04
N PRO A 438 -25.41 -99.22 53.84
CA PRO A 438 -25.72 -97.94 54.50
C PRO A 438 -27.19 -97.75 54.95
N LYS A 439 -27.54 -96.61 55.57
CA LYS A 439 -28.94 -96.21 55.84
C LYS A 439 -29.21 -94.75 55.43
N SER A 440 -30.12 -94.59 54.47
CA SER A 440 -30.74 -93.31 54.07
C SER A 440 -32.08 -93.12 54.79
N GLY A 441 -32.46 -91.89 55.11
CA GLY A 441 -33.58 -91.61 56.03
C GLY A 441 -34.87 -91.11 55.37
N HIS A 442 -36.01 -91.63 55.84
CA HIS A 442 -37.23 -90.82 55.96
C HIS A 442 -37.06 -89.90 57.19
N CYS A 443 -37.19 -88.57 57.06
CA CYS A 443 -38.40 -87.80 56.80
C CYS A 443 -39.32 -87.71 58.04
N VAL A 444 -39.36 -86.51 58.65
CA VAL A 444 -40.59 -85.81 59.08
C VAL A 444 -40.25 -84.31 59.23
N VAL A 445 -40.88 -83.51 58.35
CA VAL A 445 -41.37 -82.13 58.55
C VAL A 445 -40.38 -80.95 58.75
N CYS A 446 -40.70 -79.87 58.00
CA CYS A 446 -40.22 -78.48 58.04
C CYS A 446 -38.91 -78.07 57.33
N SER A 447 -39.09 -77.10 56.42
CA SER A 447 -38.11 -76.16 55.84
C SER A 447 -37.10 -76.69 54.81
N ALA A 448 -36.95 -75.94 53.72
CA ALA A 448 -35.92 -76.13 52.71
C ALA A 448 -35.33 -74.76 52.32
N ASN A 449 -34.01 -74.63 52.32
CA ASN A 449 -33.27 -73.47 51.80
C ASN A 449 -31.88 -73.89 51.32
N ASN A 450 -31.46 -73.28 50.20
CA ASN A 450 -30.10 -73.02 49.73
C ASN A 450 -29.16 -74.13 49.18
N SER A 451 -28.87 -73.94 47.88
CA SER A 451 -27.53 -73.89 47.25
C SER A 451 -26.91 -75.16 46.64
N THR A 452 -26.86 -75.16 45.31
CA THR A 452 -25.68 -75.61 44.51
C THR A 452 -25.69 -74.90 43.14
N SER A 453 -24.54 -74.89 42.46
CA SER A 453 -24.19 -73.96 41.37
C SER A 453 -24.22 -74.55 39.95
N SER A 454 -24.14 -73.67 38.94
CA SER A 454 -23.87 -73.89 37.49
C SER A 454 -24.90 -74.74 36.74
N THR A 455 -25.55 -74.27 35.67
CA THR A 455 -24.96 -73.65 34.45
C THR A 455 -25.85 -72.54 33.83
N GLU A 456 -25.35 -71.94 32.75
CA GLU A 456 -26.02 -71.06 31.75
C GLU A 456 -27.55 -71.26 31.69
N ASP A 457 -28.40 -70.23 31.74
CA ASP A 457 -28.50 -69.21 30.68
C ASP A 457 -29.40 -68.00 31.07
N SER A 458 -29.20 -66.88 30.37
CA SER A 458 -30.18 -65.83 30.02
C SER A 458 -31.20 -65.21 31.03
N SER A 459 -31.14 -63.87 31.09
CA SER A 459 -32.25 -62.88 31.22
C SER A 459 -32.65 -62.26 32.58
N MET A 460 -32.49 -60.93 32.60
CA MET A 460 -33.38 -59.88 33.13
C MET A 460 -33.59 -59.59 34.65
N ILE A 461 -33.31 -58.32 34.96
CA ILE A 461 -34.15 -57.35 35.72
C ILE A 461 -34.01 -57.26 37.27
N GLN A 462 -33.50 -56.09 37.71
CA GLN A 462 -33.83 -55.34 38.95
C GLN A 462 -33.49 -55.98 40.33
N THR A 463 -33.22 -55.25 41.44
CA THR A 463 -32.97 -53.82 41.71
C THR A 463 -32.40 -53.64 43.13
N SER A 464 -31.61 -52.56 43.35
CA SER A 464 -31.28 -51.90 44.64
C SER A 464 -30.27 -52.52 45.66
N CYS A 465 -29.21 -51.72 45.92
CA CYS A 465 -28.74 -51.24 47.24
C CYS A 465 -28.46 -52.29 48.36
N SER A 466 -27.31 -52.35 49.05
CA SER A 466 -26.28 -51.35 49.40
C SER A 466 -25.19 -52.04 50.29
N VAL A 467 -24.08 -51.46 50.82
CA VAL A 467 -23.42 -50.13 50.76
C VAL A 467 -21.95 -50.26 51.26
N LEU A 468 -21.15 -49.18 51.19
CA LEU A 468 -19.76 -48.98 51.71
C LEU A 468 -18.63 -49.76 50.98
N GLN A 469 -17.73 -49.09 50.23
CA GLN A 469 -16.48 -48.37 50.66
C GLN A 469 -15.32 -49.35 50.98
N ASN A 470 -14.07 -49.16 50.52
CA ASN A 470 -13.41 -47.99 49.91
C ASN A 470 -12.10 -48.40 49.16
N LEU A 471 -11.42 -47.40 48.58
CA LEU A 471 -10.04 -47.41 48.01
C LEU A 471 -9.89 -47.78 46.53
N THR A 472 -9.92 -46.71 45.74
CA THR A 472 -9.41 -46.54 44.37
C THR A 472 -7.89 -46.42 44.31
N ASP A 473 -7.32 -46.84 43.18
CA ASP A 473 -6.15 -46.20 42.57
C ASP A 473 -6.26 -46.37 41.02
N VAL A 474 -5.38 -45.71 40.25
CA VAL A 474 -5.24 -45.72 38.77
C VAL A 474 -5.95 -44.59 37.98
N SER A 475 -5.13 -43.83 37.24
CA SER A 475 -5.48 -42.98 36.08
C SER A 475 -5.18 -43.74 34.76
N CYS A 476 -5.66 -43.40 33.55
CA CYS A 476 -5.84 -42.07 32.96
C CYS A 476 -6.63 -42.15 31.62
N HIS A 477 -7.06 -40.98 31.10
CA HIS A 477 -7.39 -40.65 29.69
C HIS A 477 -8.66 -41.22 29.01
N ASN A 478 -9.71 -40.40 28.84
CA ASN A 478 -9.98 -39.62 27.60
C ASN A 478 -11.37 -38.91 27.64
N GLY A 479 -11.50 -37.79 26.92
CA GLY A 479 -12.76 -37.39 26.24
C GLY A 479 -13.78 -36.49 26.98
N ASP A 480 -13.78 -35.22 26.60
CA ASP A 480 -14.89 -34.25 26.48
C ASP A 480 -16.24 -34.48 27.22
N SER A 481 -16.58 -33.56 28.13
CA SER A 481 -17.73 -32.61 28.01
C SER A 481 -18.14 -32.06 29.38
N ASP A 482 -18.16 -30.73 29.57
CA ASP A 482 -18.63 -30.09 30.80
C ASP A 482 -19.60 -28.91 30.56
N CYS A 483 -20.67 -28.89 31.37
CA CYS A 483 -21.69 -27.85 31.55
C CYS A 483 -22.42 -28.19 32.86
N TYR A 484 -22.63 -27.35 33.89
CA TYR A 484 -22.26 -25.95 34.20
C TYR A 484 -21.80 -25.91 35.70
N GLN A 485 -21.74 -24.84 36.52
CA GLN A 485 -22.19 -23.43 36.48
C GLN A 485 -21.44 -22.60 37.57
N GLU A 486 -21.56 -21.26 37.50
CA GLU A 486 -21.31 -20.27 38.57
C GLU A 486 -19.86 -20.03 39.07
N PRO A 487 -19.55 -18.83 39.65
CA PRO A 487 -20.44 -17.73 40.04
C PRO A 487 -20.16 -16.39 39.33
N ILE A 488 -21.08 -15.41 39.43
CA ILE A 488 -20.79 -13.99 39.12
C ILE A 488 -21.29 -13.08 40.24
N THR A 489 -20.40 -12.24 40.75
CA THR A 489 -20.64 -11.16 41.70
C THR A 489 -20.38 -9.79 41.07
N GLU A 490 -21.33 -8.87 41.26
CA GLU A 490 -21.17 -7.43 41.57
C GLU A 490 -20.11 -6.53 40.86
N ASN A 491 -20.62 -5.42 40.30
CA ASN A 491 -20.06 -4.03 40.30
C ASN A 491 -18.68 -3.77 39.61
N LEU A 492 -18.46 -2.71 38.82
CA LEU A 492 -18.77 -1.28 39.05
C LEU A 492 -18.71 -0.45 37.72
N GLU A 493 -18.76 0.89 37.84
CA GLU A 493 -19.15 1.93 36.87
C GLU A 493 -18.07 2.49 35.89
N GLN A 494 -18.50 3.50 35.10
CA GLN A 494 -17.73 4.62 34.48
C GLN A 494 -17.14 4.40 33.05
N VAL A 495 -17.17 5.37 32.09
CA VAL A 495 -17.83 6.70 31.98
C VAL A 495 -17.81 7.20 30.51
N GLN A 496 -18.69 8.16 30.15
CA GLN A 496 -18.65 9.11 28.98
C GLN A 496 -18.63 8.57 27.53
N SER A 497 -19.61 9.02 26.73
CA SER A 497 -19.47 10.24 25.92
C SER A 497 -20.84 10.78 25.44
N GLU A 498 -20.92 12.08 25.18
CA GLU A 498 -22.18 12.83 25.12
C GLU A 498 -22.77 13.02 23.71
N ILE A 499 -24.10 13.14 23.68
CA ILE A 499 -24.86 13.80 22.62
C ILE A 499 -24.82 15.31 22.89
N PHE A 500 -24.41 16.11 21.91
CA PHE A 500 -24.57 17.57 21.97
C PHE A 500 -25.86 18.00 21.25
N LEU A 501 -26.67 18.81 21.94
CA LEU A 501 -27.75 19.59 21.35
C LEU A 501 -27.21 20.91 20.80
N THR A 502 -27.78 21.42 19.71
CA THR A 502 -27.76 22.85 19.37
C THR A 502 -29.04 23.20 18.60
N ASP A 503 -29.59 24.38 18.90
CA ASP A 503 -30.91 24.87 18.45
C ASP A 503 -30.98 25.33 16.98
N ASN A 504 -32.17 25.12 16.36
CA ASN A 504 -33.05 26.03 15.58
C ASN A 504 -32.48 27.21 14.72
N PRO A 505 -33.24 27.81 13.74
CA PRO A 505 -34.57 27.49 13.18
C PRO A 505 -34.69 27.60 11.61
N GLU A 506 -35.94 27.47 11.08
CA GLU A 506 -36.48 28.12 9.85
C GLU A 506 -35.90 27.73 8.44
N LEU A 507 -36.68 27.37 7.40
CA LEU A 507 -37.76 28.14 6.73
C LEU A 507 -38.42 27.33 5.56
N TYR A 508 -39.49 27.88 4.96
CA TYR A 508 -40.17 27.54 3.68
C TYR A 508 -41.20 26.39 3.56
N THR A 509 -42.42 26.76 3.95
CA THR A 509 -43.70 26.62 3.22
C THR A 509 -43.75 26.17 1.74
N GLN A 510 -44.67 25.23 1.46
CA GLN A 510 -45.89 25.38 0.61
C GLN A 510 -46.05 24.57 -0.71
N ALA A 511 -47.26 23.97 -0.83
CA ALA A 511 -47.96 23.38 -2.00
C ALA A 511 -47.41 22.05 -2.58
N GLY A 512 -48.25 21.12 -3.06
CA GLY A 512 -49.73 21.05 -3.05
C GLY A 512 -50.29 19.95 -3.97
N GLY A 513 -51.57 19.59 -3.82
CA GLY A 513 -52.30 18.56 -4.62
C GLY A 513 -52.49 17.24 -3.86
N HIS A 514 -53.71 16.80 -3.52
CA HIS A 514 -54.78 16.23 -4.37
C HIS A 514 -54.39 14.86 -5.00
N SER A 515 -55.18 13.79 -4.91
CA SER A 515 -56.51 13.62 -4.29
C SER A 515 -56.82 12.13 -4.01
N GLU A 516 -57.74 11.90 -3.06
CA GLU A 516 -58.75 10.82 -3.04
C GLU A 516 -58.36 9.33 -3.28
N ASP A 517 -58.32 8.56 -2.18
CA ASP A 517 -59.13 7.33 -2.08
C ASP A 517 -59.61 7.10 -0.62
N HIS A 518 -60.78 7.68 -0.30
CA HIS A 518 -61.51 7.40 0.94
C HIS A 518 -62.83 6.66 0.65
N GLY A 519 -62.82 5.69 -0.28
CA GLY A 519 -64.00 4.87 -0.57
C GLY A 519 -64.23 3.69 0.38
N SER A 520 -63.16 3.07 0.90
CA SER A 520 -63.26 1.73 1.52
C SER A 520 -63.43 1.73 3.06
N SER A 521 -62.95 2.76 3.76
CA SER A 521 -62.98 2.82 5.23
C SER A 521 -64.39 3.05 5.80
N GLU A 522 -65.20 3.91 5.18
CA GLU A 522 -66.56 4.19 5.65
C GLU A 522 -67.49 2.99 5.49
N HIS A 523 -67.30 2.18 4.45
CA HIS A 523 -68.12 0.99 4.23
C HIS A 523 -67.85 -0.10 5.27
N PHE A 524 -66.60 -0.24 5.73
CA PHE A 524 -66.22 -1.21 6.76
C PHE A 524 -66.72 -0.80 8.15
N ASN A 525 -66.57 0.48 8.50
CA ASN A 525 -67.12 1.04 9.75
C ASN A 525 -68.65 0.93 9.82
N LYS A 526 -69.34 1.02 8.68
CA LYS A 526 -70.79 0.83 8.63
C LYS A 526 -71.22 -0.63 8.86
N ILE A 527 -70.50 -1.59 8.31
CA ILE A 527 -70.78 -3.03 8.54
C ILE A 527 -70.52 -3.42 10.00
N LEU A 528 -69.45 -2.90 10.62
CA LEU A 528 -69.20 -3.09 12.06
C LEU A 528 -70.29 -2.46 12.94
N SER A 529 -70.78 -1.26 12.56
CA SER A 529 -71.89 -0.59 13.26
C SER A 529 -73.21 -1.35 13.15
N ASP A 530 -73.51 -1.91 11.96
CA ASP A 530 -74.74 -2.68 11.73
C ASP A 530 -74.72 -4.05 12.46
N LEU A 531 -73.53 -4.61 12.76
CA LEU A 531 -73.37 -5.86 13.50
C LEU A 531 -73.59 -5.67 15.02
N ASP A 532 -73.06 -4.58 15.59
CA ASP A 532 -73.20 -4.24 17.02
C ASP A 532 -74.67 -3.93 17.43
N VAL A 533 -75.48 -3.48 16.46
CA VAL A 533 -76.93 -3.28 16.63
C VAL A 533 -77.70 -4.59 16.83
N LEU A 534 -77.25 -5.72 16.24
CA LEU A 534 -77.93 -7.01 16.37
C LEU A 534 -77.61 -7.74 17.69
N GLN A 535 -76.43 -7.51 18.28
CA GLN A 535 -76.06 -8.11 19.57
C GLN A 535 -76.81 -7.47 20.76
N ASN A 536 -77.35 -6.26 20.59
CA ASN A 536 -77.95 -5.47 21.67
C ASN A 536 -79.47 -5.72 21.88
N THR A 537 -80.09 -6.67 21.17
CA THR A 537 -81.54 -6.95 21.32
C THR A 537 -81.88 -8.06 22.33
N ASN A 538 -80.90 -8.78 22.89
CA ASN A 538 -81.15 -9.95 23.74
C ASN A 538 -80.87 -9.75 25.25
N ASN A 539 -80.61 -8.52 25.70
CA ASN A 539 -80.29 -8.22 27.11
C ASN A 539 -81.28 -7.23 27.75
N LYS A 540 -82.53 -7.67 27.97
CA LYS A 540 -83.43 -6.99 28.91
C LYS A 540 -84.53 -7.88 29.49
N LEU A 541 -84.22 -8.61 30.56
CA LEU A 541 -85.16 -8.88 31.66
C LEU A 541 -84.38 -9.38 32.90
N HIS A 542 -84.39 -8.58 33.96
CA HIS A 542 -83.71 -8.87 35.23
C HIS A 542 -84.76 -8.93 36.35
N CYS A 543 -84.87 -10.05 37.06
CA CYS A 543 -85.60 -10.22 38.33
C CYS A 543 -85.05 -11.51 39.00
N ILE A 544 -84.18 -11.48 40.02
CA ILE A 544 -84.33 -11.01 41.42
C ILE A 544 -84.49 -12.21 42.38
N VAL A 545 -83.71 -12.19 43.48
CA VAL A 545 -83.52 -13.23 44.53
C VAL A 545 -82.80 -14.51 44.03
N GLY A 546 -81.80 -15.05 44.72
CA GLY A 546 -81.17 -14.66 45.99
C GLY A 546 -80.75 -15.89 46.78
N SER A 547 -79.69 -15.75 47.58
CA SER A 547 -79.02 -16.79 48.38
C SER A 547 -79.97 -17.63 49.25
N ASP A 548 -79.67 -18.90 49.48
CA ASP A 548 -78.83 -19.27 50.64
C ASP A 548 -78.43 -20.76 50.64
N ASP A 549 -77.62 -21.11 51.65
CA ASP A 549 -76.65 -22.20 51.68
C ASP A 549 -77.12 -23.43 52.50
N HIS A 550 -76.28 -24.47 52.55
CA HIS A 550 -76.19 -25.52 53.57
C HIS A 550 -77.11 -26.76 53.55
N SER A 551 -76.49 -27.87 53.11
CA SER A 551 -76.16 -29.09 53.90
C SER A 551 -77.19 -29.83 54.79
N HIS A 552 -77.07 -31.17 54.75
CA HIS A 552 -77.44 -32.19 55.74
C HIS A 552 -78.94 -32.48 56.04
N GLY A 553 -79.30 -33.77 55.95
CA GLY A 553 -80.65 -34.24 56.28
C GLY A 553 -80.88 -35.75 56.15
N SER A 554 -80.11 -36.57 56.87
CA SER A 554 -80.41 -38.01 56.99
C SER A 554 -81.71 -38.22 57.80
N LYS A 555 -82.64 -39.08 57.34
CA LYS A 555 -83.22 -40.23 58.09
C LYS A 555 -84.54 -40.80 57.53
N SER A 556 -84.50 -42.11 57.28
CA SER A 556 -85.45 -43.18 57.69
C SER A 556 -86.98 -43.13 57.48
N SER A 557 -87.50 -44.37 57.40
CA SER A 557 -88.78 -44.86 57.93
C SER A 557 -90.11 -44.54 57.21
N SER A 558 -90.62 -45.59 56.57
CA SER A 558 -92.04 -46.03 56.56
C SER A 558 -92.59 -46.24 58.00
N PRO A 559 -93.87 -46.63 58.20
CA PRO A 559 -95.06 -46.57 57.33
C PRO A 559 -96.28 -45.89 58.00
N SER A 560 -97.30 -45.49 57.22
CA SER A 560 -98.63 -45.15 57.78
C SER A 560 -99.74 -45.92 57.09
N ARG A 561 -100.51 -46.62 57.91
CA ARG A 561 -101.69 -47.43 57.59
C ARG A 561 -102.93 -46.66 58.04
N ASP A 562 -104.03 -46.76 57.31
CA ASP A 562 -105.42 -46.93 57.79
C ASP A 562 -106.37 -46.75 56.60
N ILE A 563 -107.00 -47.81 56.09
CA ILE A 563 -108.26 -48.39 56.60
C ILE A 563 -109.43 -47.40 56.45
N PHE A 564 -110.14 -47.50 55.32
CA PHE A 564 -111.59 -47.36 55.33
C PHE A 564 -112.22 -48.43 54.43
N THR A 565 -113.15 -49.19 55.01
CA THR A 565 -113.79 -50.35 54.38
C THR A 565 -115.15 -49.96 53.77
N GLY A 566 -115.38 -50.35 52.52
CA GLY A 566 -116.62 -50.05 51.80
C GLY A 566 -116.59 -50.56 50.35
N LEU A 567 -116.87 -51.84 50.16
CA LEU A 567 -116.98 -52.52 48.85
C LEU A 567 -118.29 -52.14 48.12
N PRO A 568 -118.45 -52.43 46.80
CA PRO A 568 -117.47 -52.87 45.78
C PRO A 568 -117.55 -52.08 44.44
N ALA A 569 -116.80 -52.55 43.43
CA ALA A 569 -117.09 -52.40 41.98
C ALA A 569 -116.64 -51.14 41.19
N SER A 570 -115.54 -50.47 41.56
CA SER A 570 -114.89 -49.46 40.67
C SER A 570 -113.39 -49.70 40.38
N SER A 571 -112.77 -50.70 41.00
CA SER A 571 -111.29 -50.85 41.04
C SER A 571 -110.63 -51.18 39.69
N SER A 572 -111.31 -51.92 38.79
CA SER A 572 -110.72 -52.32 37.49
C SER A 572 -110.40 -51.13 36.58
N TYR A 573 -111.25 -50.09 36.59
CA TYR A 573 -111.13 -48.97 35.67
C TYR A 573 -109.99 -48.02 36.07
N VAL A 574 -109.88 -47.72 37.37
CA VAL A 574 -108.82 -46.86 37.93
C VAL A 574 -107.44 -47.50 37.73
N ILE A 575 -107.29 -48.81 37.97
CA ILE A 575 -106.01 -49.51 37.76
C ILE A 575 -105.63 -49.55 36.27
N LYS A 576 -106.59 -49.79 35.36
CA LYS A 576 -106.34 -49.76 33.91
C LYS A 576 -105.98 -48.35 33.42
N HIS A 577 -106.63 -47.32 33.96
CA HIS A 577 -106.31 -45.93 33.67
C HIS A 577 -104.92 -45.55 34.17
N SER A 578 -104.56 -45.93 35.41
CA SER A 578 -103.21 -45.75 35.98
C SER A 578 -102.15 -46.39 35.10
N LYS A 579 -102.30 -47.67 34.74
CA LYS A 579 -101.34 -48.37 33.86
C LYS A 579 -101.22 -47.74 32.48
N ARG A 580 -102.32 -47.22 31.89
CA ARG A 580 -102.27 -46.49 30.61
C ARG A 580 -101.58 -45.12 30.76
N LEU A 581 -101.75 -44.46 31.91
CA LEU A 581 -101.04 -43.22 32.22
C LEU A 581 -99.55 -43.48 32.42
N GLU A 582 -99.17 -44.52 33.18
CA GLU A 582 -97.79 -44.94 33.40
C GLU A 582 -97.06 -45.26 32.08
N VAL A 583 -97.70 -45.98 31.16
CA VAL A 583 -97.11 -46.25 29.83
C VAL A 583 -96.89 -44.94 29.08
N LYS A 584 -97.91 -44.06 28.99
CA LYS A 584 -97.74 -42.73 28.37
C LYS A 584 -96.64 -41.90 29.04
N CYS A 585 -96.52 -41.94 30.36
CA CYS A 585 -95.44 -41.25 31.08
C CYS A 585 -94.07 -41.86 30.75
N ARG A 586 -93.94 -43.19 30.62
CA ARG A 586 -92.70 -43.84 30.19
C ARG A 586 -92.36 -43.50 28.74
N ASP A 587 -93.33 -43.55 27.83
CA ASP A 587 -93.15 -43.18 26.42
C ASP A 587 -92.69 -41.71 26.32
N LEU A 588 -93.36 -40.80 27.04
CA LEU A 588 -92.94 -39.39 27.14
C LEU A 588 -91.55 -39.24 27.77
N CYS A 589 -91.19 -40.01 28.80
CA CYS A 589 -89.83 -39.99 29.35
C CYS A 589 -88.78 -40.46 28.33
N THR A 590 -89.05 -41.52 27.56
CA THR A 590 -88.12 -41.99 26.51
C THR A 590 -88.00 -40.99 25.36
N SER A 591 -89.10 -40.36 24.95
CA SER A 591 -89.10 -39.30 23.95
C SER A 591 -88.37 -38.05 24.45
N ASN A 592 -88.52 -37.69 25.72
CA ASN A 592 -87.78 -36.59 26.35
C ASN A 592 -86.27 -36.91 26.43
N GLN A 593 -85.89 -38.14 26.79
CA GLN A 593 -84.49 -38.58 26.78
C GLN A 593 -83.88 -38.58 25.36
N GLN A 594 -84.66 -38.92 24.33
CA GLN A 594 -84.26 -38.80 22.92
C GLN A 594 -84.11 -37.34 22.49
N LEU A 595 -85.03 -36.45 22.90
CA LEU A 595 -84.93 -35.01 22.64
C LEU A 595 -83.72 -34.40 23.37
N GLN A 596 -83.45 -34.79 24.62
CA GLN A 596 -82.33 -34.30 25.42
C GLN A 596 -80.97 -34.76 24.85
N THR A 597 -80.88 -36.00 24.36
CA THR A 597 -79.68 -36.48 23.65
C THR A 597 -79.52 -35.84 22.27
N SER A 598 -80.61 -35.58 21.55
CA SER A 598 -80.57 -34.81 20.29
C SER A 598 -80.13 -33.36 20.53
N LEU A 599 -80.68 -32.70 21.55
CA LEU A 599 -80.33 -31.34 21.98
C LEU A 599 -78.84 -31.25 22.30
N TYR A 600 -78.34 -32.16 23.14
CA TYR A 600 -76.92 -32.26 23.50
C TYR A 600 -76.00 -32.47 22.29
N ASN A 601 -76.43 -33.30 21.32
CA ASN A 601 -75.70 -33.50 20.07
C ASN A 601 -75.71 -32.25 19.18
N THR A 602 -76.79 -31.46 19.17
CA THR A 602 -76.84 -30.17 18.46
C THR A 602 -76.03 -29.08 19.17
N GLU A 603 -76.04 -29.00 20.50
CA GLU A 603 -75.20 -28.09 21.29
C GLU A 603 -73.71 -28.35 21.02
N ARG A 604 -73.27 -29.61 21.06
CA ARG A 604 -71.91 -30.02 20.65
C ARG A 604 -71.60 -29.78 19.16
N LYS A 605 -72.60 -29.57 18.31
CA LYS A 605 -72.37 -29.18 16.90
C LYS A 605 -72.23 -27.66 16.79
N VAL A 606 -73.07 -26.91 17.51
CA VAL A 606 -72.97 -25.44 17.61
C VAL A 606 -71.61 -25.04 18.18
N GLN A 607 -71.20 -25.61 19.32
CA GLN A 607 -69.88 -25.33 19.94
C GLN A 607 -68.69 -25.59 19.00
N ARG A 608 -68.77 -26.60 18.11
CA ARG A 608 -67.71 -26.86 17.13
C ARG A 608 -67.71 -25.85 15.99
N LEU A 609 -68.88 -25.43 15.52
CA LEU A 609 -69.00 -24.37 14.52
C LEU A 609 -68.61 -23.00 15.09
N GLU A 610 -68.88 -22.74 16.37
CA GLU A 610 -68.43 -21.54 17.08
C GLU A 610 -66.90 -21.49 17.19
N ALA A 611 -66.25 -22.63 17.51
CA ALA A 611 -64.79 -22.74 17.51
C ALA A 611 -64.20 -22.56 16.09
N GLU A 612 -64.78 -23.21 15.08
CA GLU A 612 -64.37 -23.07 13.67
C GLU A 612 -64.51 -21.63 13.17
N VAL A 613 -65.56 -20.90 13.58
CA VAL A 613 -65.71 -19.47 13.28
C VAL A 613 -64.63 -18.63 13.99
N GLN A 614 -64.32 -18.90 15.26
CA GLN A 614 -63.27 -18.19 15.99
C GLN A 614 -61.87 -18.42 15.39
N GLU A 615 -61.58 -19.65 14.94
CA GLU A 615 -60.35 -19.99 14.22
C GLU A 615 -60.25 -19.23 12.89
N LEU A 616 -61.33 -19.23 12.09
CA LEU A 616 -61.39 -18.48 10.83
C LEU A 616 -61.33 -16.95 11.02
N GLU A 617 -61.89 -16.42 12.11
CA GLU A 617 -61.78 -15.00 12.47
C GLU A 617 -60.33 -14.62 12.83
N ALA A 618 -59.63 -15.47 13.58
CA ALA A 618 -58.21 -15.29 13.90
C ALA A 618 -57.32 -15.37 12.65
N GLU A 619 -57.55 -16.36 11.77
CA GLU A 619 -56.86 -16.45 10.47
C GLU A 619 -57.09 -15.20 9.62
N ASN A 620 -58.32 -14.67 9.58
CA ASN A 620 -58.63 -13.46 8.84
C ASN A 620 -57.86 -12.24 9.37
N GLN A 621 -57.75 -12.09 10.70
CA GLN A 621 -56.96 -11.01 11.32
C GLN A 621 -55.46 -11.11 10.97
N ILE A 622 -54.89 -12.32 10.97
CA ILE A 622 -53.50 -12.56 10.58
C ILE A 622 -53.28 -12.21 9.10
N LEU A 623 -54.21 -12.61 8.22
CA LEU A 623 -54.16 -12.27 6.80
C LEU A 623 -54.29 -10.76 6.56
N GLN A 624 -55.14 -10.06 7.31
CA GLN A 624 -55.25 -8.59 7.23
C GLN A 624 -53.94 -7.90 7.66
N ALA A 625 -53.29 -8.36 8.73
CA ALA A 625 -52.00 -7.83 9.17
C ALA A 625 -50.91 -8.04 8.10
N SER A 626 -50.83 -9.25 7.53
CA SER A 626 -49.89 -9.57 6.45
C SER A 626 -50.15 -8.74 5.18
N LEU A 627 -51.42 -8.48 4.83
CA LEU A 627 -51.76 -7.62 3.70
C LEU A 627 -51.34 -6.16 3.91
N GLU A 628 -51.42 -5.61 5.13
CA GLU A 628 -50.95 -4.24 5.38
C GLU A 628 -49.42 -4.16 5.42
N GLU A 629 -48.72 -5.19 5.92
CA GLU A 629 -47.26 -5.29 5.82
C GLU A 629 -46.80 -5.36 4.34
N LEU A 630 -47.51 -6.13 3.50
CA LEU A 630 -47.28 -6.16 2.05
C LEU A 630 -47.56 -4.81 1.37
N ARG A 631 -48.55 -4.04 1.82
CA ARG A 631 -48.79 -2.67 1.32
C ARG A 631 -47.69 -1.69 1.73
N ILE A 632 -47.17 -1.80 2.96
CA ILE A 632 -46.05 -0.97 3.43
C ILE A 632 -44.78 -1.30 2.65
N SER A 633 -44.49 -2.59 2.41
CA SER A 633 -43.32 -2.99 1.62
C SER A 633 -43.45 -2.59 0.14
N ALA A 634 -44.65 -2.65 -0.45
CA ALA A 634 -44.90 -2.14 -1.80
C ALA A 634 -44.63 -0.62 -1.92
N ARG A 635 -45.18 0.20 -1.02
CA ARG A 635 -44.91 1.66 -0.99
C ARG A 635 -43.41 1.97 -0.84
N ARG A 636 -42.69 1.19 -0.03
CA ARG A 636 -41.24 1.31 0.15
C ARG A 636 -40.46 0.93 -1.12
N LEU A 637 -40.93 -0.07 -1.86
CA LEU A 637 -40.34 -0.47 -3.14
C LEU A 637 -40.54 0.62 -4.20
N GLU A 638 -41.74 1.21 -4.29
CA GLU A 638 -42.03 2.36 -5.17
C GLU A 638 -41.13 3.57 -4.86
N GLN A 639 -40.92 3.87 -3.57
CA GLN A 639 -39.98 4.92 -3.17
C GLN A 639 -38.54 4.62 -3.62
N LEU A 640 -38.05 3.41 -3.39
CA LEU A 640 -36.71 2.99 -3.82
C LEU A 640 -36.55 2.99 -5.35
N GLU A 641 -37.62 2.72 -6.09
CA GLU A 641 -37.62 2.80 -7.55
C GLU A 641 -37.56 4.25 -8.05
N MET A 642 -38.26 5.20 -7.39
CA MET A 642 -38.10 6.64 -7.68
C MET A 642 -36.71 7.16 -7.32
N GLU A 643 -36.16 6.78 -6.17
CA GLU A 643 -34.79 7.14 -5.77
C GLU A 643 -33.76 6.60 -6.77
N LYS A 644 -33.91 5.33 -7.19
CA LYS A 644 -33.09 4.73 -8.25
C LYS A 644 -33.18 5.54 -9.55
N GLN A 645 -34.39 5.89 -10.01
CA GLN A 645 -34.56 6.68 -11.23
C GLN A 645 -33.89 8.06 -11.10
N ASN A 646 -33.98 8.73 -9.96
CA ASN A 646 -33.27 10.00 -9.72
C ASN A 646 -31.75 9.82 -9.81
N MET A 647 -31.19 8.79 -9.18
CA MET A 647 -29.75 8.48 -9.28
C MET A 647 -29.32 8.14 -10.73
N GLU A 648 -30.17 7.46 -11.51
CA GLU A 648 -29.94 7.23 -12.94
C GLU A 648 -29.95 8.55 -13.75
N HIS A 649 -30.81 9.51 -13.40
CA HIS A 649 -30.81 10.83 -14.05
C HIS A 649 -29.56 11.64 -13.68
N GLU A 650 -29.17 11.68 -12.40
CA GLU A 650 -27.96 12.34 -11.92
C GLU A 650 -26.68 11.76 -12.53
N THR A 651 -26.55 10.42 -12.57
CA THR A 651 -25.38 9.77 -13.20
C THR A 651 -25.27 10.11 -14.68
N THR A 652 -26.37 10.13 -15.44
CA THR A 652 -26.30 10.59 -16.84
C THR A 652 -25.96 12.08 -16.96
N ALA A 653 -26.36 12.93 -16.01
CA ALA A 653 -25.99 14.35 -16.01
C ALA A 653 -24.48 14.50 -15.77
N LEU A 654 -23.94 13.87 -14.73
CA LEU A 654 -22.51 13.84 -14.42
C LEU A 654 -21.67 13.25 -15.57
N GLU A 655 -22.18 12.26 -16.31
CA GLU A 655 -21.52 11.77 -17.52
C GLU A 655 -21.45 12.81 -18.65
N ARG A 656 -22.47 13.66 -18.82
CA ARG A 656 -22.46 14.74 -19.82
C ARG A 656 -21.44 15.81 -19.43
N ASP A 657 -21.42 16.20 -18.16
CA ASP A 657 -20.50 17.21 -17.62
C ASP A 657 -19.05 16.72 -17.70
N LYS A 658 -18.79 15.47 -17.32
CA LYS A 658 -17.49 14.80 -17.51
C LYS A 658 -17.03 14.89 -18.98
N ARG A 659 -17.90 14.53 -19.94
CA ARG A 659 -17.59 14.61 -21.38
C ARG A 659 -17.39 16.04 -21.88
N GLN A 660 -17.94 17.05 -21.20
CA GLN A 660 -17.66 18.46 -21.51
C GLN A 660 -16.29 18.87 -20.96
N LEU A 661 -16.02 18.60 -19.68
CA LEU A 661 -14.73 18.88 -19.03
C LEU A 661 -13.57 18.17 -19.74
N GLU A 662 -13.76 16.94 -20.22
CA GLU A 662 -12.76 16.24 -21.04
C GLU A 662 -12.46 16.96 -22.37
N LYS A 663 -13.46 17.58 -23.02
CA LYS A 663 -13.27 18.36 -24.24
C LYS A 663 -12.55 19.68 -23.96
N GLU A 664 -12.89 20.34 -22.86
CA GLU A 664 -12.22 21.57 -22.43
C GLU A 664 -10.77 21.30 -22.02
N ASN A 665 -10.50 20.22 -21.28
CA ASN A 665 -9.15 19.80 -20.92
C ASN A 665 -8.30 19.49 -22.16
N ARG A 666 -8.85 18.82 -23.18
CA ARG A 666 -8.16 18.60 -24.48
C ARG A 666 -7.85 19.91 -25.20
N ARG A 667 -8.78 20.88 -25.21
CA ARG A 667 -8.54 22.21 -25.80
C ARG A 667 -7.44 22.98 -25.07
N LEU A 668 -7.44 22.94 -23.73
CA LEU A 668 -6.42 23.61 -22.91
C LEU A 668 -5.03 22.98 -23.09
N ARG A 669 -4.94 21.65 -23.24
CA ARG A 669 -3.67 20.97 -23.59
C ARG A 669 -3.14 21.42 -24.96
N GLN A 670 -3.99 21.40 -25.99
CA GLN A 670 -3.61 21.91 -27.33
C GLN A 670 -3.18 23.37 -27.29
N GLN A 671 -3.84 24.20 -26.47
CA GLN A 671 -3.44 25.60 -26.28
C GLN A 671 -2.09 25.73 -25.57
N ALA A 672 -1.79 24.87 -24.59
CA ALA A 672 -0.50 24.82 -23.91
C ALA A 672 0.63 24.37 -24.86
N GLU A 673 0.43 23.27 -25.61
CA GLU A 673 1.37 22.78 -26.64
C GLU A 673 1.69 23.87 -27.68
N ILE A 674 0.67 24.63 -28.12
CA ILE A 674 0.86 25.78 -29.02
C ILE A 674 1.65 26.91 -28.33
N GLN A 675 1.41 27.18 -27.04
CA GLN A 675 2.15 28.21 -26.30
C GLN A 675 3.62 27.83 -26.07
N GLU A 676 3.91 26.55 -25.78
CA GLU A 676 5.25 25.99 -25.65
C GLU A 676 6.03 26.14 -26.96
N ALA A 677 5.48 25.68 -28.09
CA ALA A 677 6.09 25.87 -29.41
C ALA A 677 6.30 27.35 -29.77
N ASN A 678 5.43 28.27 -29.31
CA ASN A 678 5.63 29.70 -29.49
C ASN A 678 6.75 30.27 -28.61
N LEU A 679 6.97 29.73 -27.41
CA LEU A 679 8.09 30.08 -26.54
C LEU A 679 9.41 29.57 -27.13
N ASP A 680 9.47 28.35 -27.63
CA ASP A 680 10.66 27.81 -28.29
C ASP A 680 11.08 28.64 -29.51
N ASN A 681 10.13 29.03 -30.36
CA ASN A 681 10.39 29.94 -31.47
C ASN A 681 10.96 31.30 -31.03
N ARG A 682 10.47 31.84 -29.90
CA ARG A 682 11.03 33.08 -29.31
C ARG A 682 12.42 32.87 -28.73
N ASN A 683 12.68 31.74 -28.07
CA ASN A 683 13.97 31.37 -27.51
C ASN A 683 15.03 31.22 -28.63
N VAL A 684 14.68 30.56 -29.75
CA VAL A 684 15.55 30.45 -30.93
C VAL A 684 15.86 31.83 -31.54
N SER A 685 14.86 32.70 -31.63
CA SER A 685 15.04 34.09 -32.10
C SER A 685 15.96 34.89 -31.18
N MET A 686 15.73 34.81 -29.86
CA MET A 686 16.57 35.45 -28.84
C MET A 686 18.02 34.97 -28.93
N ALA A 687 18.25 33.66 -28.98
CA ALA A 687 19.58 33.08 -29.15
C ALA A 687 20.26 33.49 -30.47
N SER A 688 19.50 33.87 -31.51
CA SER A 688 20.06 34.47 -32.74
C SER A 688 20.49 35.91 -32.54
N LEU A 689 19.63 36.73 -31.94
CA LEU A 689 19.95 38.12 -31.62
C LEU A 689 21.14 38.22 -30.66
N GLU A 690 21.28 37.33 -29.69
CA GLU A 690 22.47 37.26 -28.84
C GLU A 690 23.76 36.86 -29.60
N ARG A 691 23.65 36.01 -30.64
CA ARG A 691 24.79 35.67 -31.50
C ARG A 691 25.21 36.88 -32.34
N GLU A 692 24.25 37.60 -32.90
CA GLU A 692 24.47 38.85 -33.65
C GLU A 692 25.06 39.95 -32.74
N PHE A 693 24.54 40.12 -31.53
CA PHE A 693 25.07 41.08 -30.55
C PHE A 693 26.51 40.76 -30.12
N ARG A 694 26.84 39.48 -29.90
CA ARG A 694 28.22 39.04 -29.64
C ARG A 694 29.16 39.32 -30.82
N PHE A 695 28.69 39.14 -32.05
CA PHE A 695 29.45 39.47 -33.25
C PHE A 695 29.71 40.99 -33.37
N LEU A 696 28.67 41.81 -33.16
CA LEU A 696 28.79 43.28 -33.17
C LEU A 696 29.73 43.79 -32.07
N LEU A 697 29.72 43.20 -30.87
CA LEU A 697 30.68 43.52 -29.82
C LEU A 697 32.13 43.22 -30.25
N GLN A 698 32.37 42.10 -30.93
CA GLN A 698 33.69 41.76 -31.46
C GLN A 698 34.13 42.71 -32.60
N GLU A 699 33.19 43.18 -33.42
CA GLU A 699 33.46 44.18 -34.46
C GLU A 699 33.81 45.55 -33.85
N VAL A 700 33.08 45.99 -32.81
CA VAL A 700 33.38 47.21 -32.04
C VAL A 700 34.75 47.12 -31.34
N GLU A 701 35.11 45.94 -30.81
CA GLU A 701 36.44 45.68 -30.25
C GLU A 701 37.54 45.86 -31.31
N GLY A 702 37.41 45.21 -32.47
CA GLY A 702 38.36 45.34 -33.58
C GLY A 702 38.46 46.79 -34.10
N LEU A 703 37.35 47.52 -34.17
CA LEU A 703 37.35 48.95 -34.51
C LEU A 703 38.10 49.78 -33.46
N ARG A 704 37.96 49.46 -32.17
CA ARG A 704 38.70 50.14 -31.09
C ARG A 704 40.21 49.89 -31.20
N GLU A 705 40.63 48.67 -31.49
CA GLU A 705 42.04 48.35 -31.77
C GLU A 705 42.57 49.11 -33.00
N THR A 706 41.80 49.19 -34.09
CA THR A 706 42.21 49.94 -35.28
C THR A 706 42.36 51.44 -34.99
N SER A 707 41.42 52.02 -34.24
CA SER A 707 41.48 53.41 -33.77
C SER A 707 42.71 53.66 -32.88
N GLY A 708 43.04 52.72 -31.99
CA GLY A 708 44.26 52.76 -31.19
C GLY A 708 45.51 52.84 -32.06
N ARG A 709 45.64 51.92 -33.04
CA ARG A 709 46.77 51.92 -34.00
C ARG A 709 46.88 53.21 -34.81
N VAL A 710 45.75 53.79 -35.24
CA VAL A 710 45.75 55.09 -35.94
C VAL A 710 46.27 56.21 -35.03
N LYS A 711 45.83 56.27 -33.76
CA LYS A 711 46.32 57.27 -32.79
C LYS A 711 47.83 57.17 -32.52
N TYR A 712 48.38 55.95 -32.46
CA TYR A 712 49.84 55.76 -32.37
C TYR A 712 50.56 56.31 -33.62
N LEU A 713 50.10 55.94 -34.82
CA LEU A 713 50.69 56.41 -36.08
C LEU A 713 50.57 57.94 -36.26
N GLU A 714 49.48 58.55 -35.81
CA GLU A 714 49.34 60.02 -35.78
C GLU A 714 50.38 60.67 -34.87
N ASN A 715 50.66 60.09 -33.70
CA ASN A 715 51.66 60.60 -32.77
C ASN A 715 53.08 60.46 -33.33
N ASP A 716 53.43 59.29 -33.88
CA ASP A 716 54.73 59.07 -34.53
C ASP A 716 54.93 60.04 -35.70
N ASN A 717 53.89 60.29 -36.51
CA ASN A 717 53.94 61.23 -37.63
C ASN A 717 54.10 62.69 -37.14
N ARG A 718 53.45 63.08 -36.03
CA ARG A 718 53.71 64.37 -35.37
C ARG A 718 55.16 64.46 -34.87
N GLU A 719 55.71 63.39 -34.30
CA GLU A 719 57.09 63.33 -33.80
C GLU A 719 58.12 63.47 -34.94
N LEU A 720 57.93 62.70 -36.01
CA LEU A 720 58.74 62.78 -37.23
C LEU A 720 58.64 64.16 -37.90
N THR A 721 57.47 64.80 -37.88
CA THR A 721 57.30 66.17 -38.39
C THR A 721 58.06 67.20 -37.55
N LYS A 722 58.06 67.06 -36.21
CA LYS A 722 58.90 67.89 -35.32
C LYS A 722 60.39 67.68 -35.63
N GLN A 723 60.81 66.43 -35.77
CA GLN A 723 62.20 66.07 -36.06
C GLN A 723 62.66 66.65 -37.41
N ALA A 724 61.88 66.47 -38.48
CA ALA A 724 62.16 67.05 -39.79
C ALA A 724 62.24 68.60 -39.75
N ALA A 725 61.43 69.27 -38.92
CA ALA A 725 61.50 70.71 -38.71
C ALA A 725 62.74 71.16 -37.92
N ILE A 726 63.28 70.31 -37.03
CA ILE A 726 64.56 70.52 -36.35
C ILE A 726 65.71 70.33 -37.36
N ASP A 727 65.70 69.24 -38.12
CA ASP A 727 66.74 68.91 -39.09
C ASP A 727 66.79 69.92 -40.24
N GLN A 728 65.65 70.49 -40.65
CA GLN A 728 65.64 71.58 -41.61
C GLN A 728 66.27 72.86 -41.04
N LYS A 729 66.01 73.20 -39.77
CA LYS A 729 66.66 74.35 -39.11
C LYS A 729 68.16 74.17 -38.94
N THR A 730 68.62 72.97 -38.58
CA THR A 730 70.08 72.70 -38.47
C THR A 730 70.76 72.74 -39.84
N LEU A 731 70.09 72.28 -40.91
CA LEU A 731 70.56 72.47 -42.28
C LEU A 731 70.62 73.95 -42.70
N GLU A 732 69.65 74.77 -42.28
CA GLU A 732 69.66 76.21 -42.51
C GLU A 732 70.81 76.91 -41.77
N THR A 733 71.03 76.63 -40.48
CA THR A 733 72.17 77.20 -39.72
C THR A 733 73.53 76.74 -40.28
N LEU A 734 73.67 75.46 -40.65
CA LEU A 734 74.92 74.96 -41.25
C LEU A 734 75.18 75.58 -42.64
N ARG A 735 74.14 75.93 -43.40
CA ARG A 735 74.28 76.67 -44.66
C ARG A 735 74.75 78.11 -44.41
N GLU A 736 74.19 78.79 -43.41
CA GLU A 736 74.63 80.14 -43.00
C GLU A 736 76.08 80.13 -42.52
N GLU A 737 76.47 79.17 -41.66
CA GLU A 737 77.85 78.99 -41.20
C GLU A 737 78.81 78.75 -42.37
N LEU A 738 78.47 77.83 -43.29
CA LEU A 738 79.26 77.54 -44.48
C LEU A 738 79.43 78.76 -45.40
N VAL A 739 78.37 79.56 -45.58
CA VAL A 739 78.45 80.83 -46.33
C VAL A 739 79.35 81.83 -45.60
N SER A 740 79.25 81.93 -44.28
CA SER A 740 80.08 82.82 -43.47
C SER A 740 81.57 82.44 -43.54
N GLU A 741 81.91 81.15 -43.47
CA GLU A 741 83.29 80.66 -43.60
C GLU A 741 83.82 80.79 -45.02
N LYS A 742 82.98 80.61 -46.05
CA LYS A 742 83.35 80.96 -47.43
C LYS A 742 83.67 82.46 -47.56
N LEU A 743 82.87 83.33 -46.94
CA LEU A 743 83.10 84.77 -46.99
C LEU A 743 84.38 85.17 -46.25
N LYS A 744 84.65 84.61 -45.06
CA LYS A 744 85.92 84.80 -44.33
C LYS A 744 87.11 84.24 -45.10
N THR A 745 86.94 83.11 -45.77
CA THR A 745 87.99 82.52 -46.62
C THR A 745 88.31 83.45 -47.78
N GLN A 746 87.29 83.93 -48.51
CA GLN A 746 87.47 84.90 -49.58
C GLN A 746 88.08 86.23 -49.08
N GLN A 747 87.76 86.69 -47.87
CA GLN A 747 88.40 87.85 -47.26
C GLN A 747 89.89 87.61 -46.98
N ARG A 748 90.26 86.45 -46.44
CA ARG A 748 91.66 86.04 -46.25
C ARG A 748 92.40 85.90 -47.59
N ASP A 749 91.77 85.31 -48.60
CA ASP A 749 92.35 85.14 -49.93
C ASP A 749 92.61 86.50 -50.58
N ASN A 750 91.64 87.43 -50.53
CA ASN A 750 91.82 88.83 -50.98
C ASN A 750 92.95 89.55 -50.21
N GLU A 751 93.09 89.30 -48.91
CA GLU A 751 94.16 89.90 -48.09
C GLU A 751 95.54 89.32 -48.41
N VAL A 752 95.61 88.02 -48.72
CA VAL A 752 96.82 87.37 -49.26
C VAL A 752 97.14 87.91 -50.66
N GLU A 753 96.16 88.13 -51.54
CA GLU A 753 96.39 88.79 -52.83
C GLU A 753 96.94 90.22 -52.68
N ARG A 754 96.39 91.03 -51.75
CA ARG A 754 96.98 92.35 -51.44
C ARG A 754 98.41 92.22 -50.96
N LEU A 755 98.68 91.36 -49.98
CA LEU A 755 100.03 91.20 -49.41
C LEU A 755 101.02 90.63 -50.43
N SER A 756 100.57 89.77 -51.34
CA SER A 756 101.37 89.28 -52.47
C SER A 756 101.66 90.39 -53.48
N HIS A 757 100.70 91.28 -53.73
CA HIS A 757 100.92 92.46 -54.58
C HIS A 757 101.87 93.47 -53.91
N ASP A 758 101.70 93.74 -52.61
CA ASP A 758 102.61 94.57 -51.83
C ASP A 758 104.03 93.98 -51.85
N GLN A 759 104.17 92.65 -51.74
CA GLN A 759 105.46 91.94 -51.87
C GLN A 759 106.03 91.99 -53.29
N GLU A 760 105.23 91.87 -54.36
CA GLU A 760 105.71 92.11 -55.73
C GLU A 760 106.21 93.56 -55.90
N MET A 761 105.54 94.53 -55.27
CA MET A 761 105.93 95.94 -55.29
C MET A 761 107.16 96.22 -54.40
N GLU A 762 107.44 95.42 -53.36
CA GLU A 762 108.70 95.44 -52.61
C GLU A 762 109.85 94.79 -53.39
N VAL A 763 109.61 93.64 -54.05
CA VAL A 763 110.58 92.95 -54.92
C VAL A 763 111.00 93.83 -56.09
N LEU A 764 110.06 94.55 -56.71
CA LEU A 764 110.33 95.54 -57.76
C LEU A 764 111.14 96.77 -57.28
N ASN A 765 111.31 96.95 -55.97
CA ASN A 765 112.02 98.09 -55.37
C ASN A 765 113.39 97.74 -54.74
N GLN A 766 113.83 96.46 -54.68
CA GLN A 766 115.07 96.10 -53.96
C GLN A 766 116.14 95.30 -54.73
N GLU A 767 115.91 94.83 -55.97
CA GLU A 767 116.99 94.15 -56.71
C GLU A 767 117.83 95.07 -57.62
N SER A 768 118.98 95.49 -57.10
CA SER A 768 120.15 95.78 -57.94
C SER A 768 121.47 95.30 -57.31
N THR A 769 121.86 94.06 -57.68
CA THR A 769 123.25 93.50 -57.75
C THR A 769 123.92 92.99 -56.43
N PRO A 770 124.98 92.13 -56.47
CA PRO A 770 124.95 90.71 -56.95
C PRO A 770 125.85 89.71 -56.13
N GLN A 771 125.83 88.40 -56.51
CA GLN A 771 126.75 87.28 -56.10
C GLN A 771 126.72 86.87 -54.60
N GLU A 772 126.96 85.62 -54.17
CA GLU A 772 127.43 84.36 -54.81
C GLU A 772 126.87 83.12 -54.03
N GLY A 773 126.95 81.88 -54.56
CA GLY A 773 126.38 80.65 -53.94
C GLY A 773 127.22 80.02 -52.80
N PRO A 774 127.03 78.73 -52.41
CA PRO A 774 126.20 77.69 -53.03
C PRO A 774 125.41 76.72 -52.08
N ASP A 775 124.73 75.75 -52.71
CA ASP A 775 124.65 74.31 -52.34
C ASP A 775 123.47 73.68 -51.54
N ASN A 776 123.09 72.49 -52.05
CA ASN A 776 122.36 71.36 -51.45
C ASN A 776 120.82 71.33 -51.27
N ARG A 777 120.20 70.70 -52.29
CA ARG A 777 119.45 69.41 -52.23
C ARG A 777 117.93 69.36 -51.95
N CYS A 778 117.29 68.67 -52.91
CA CYS A 778 116.16 67.73 -52.76
C CYS A 778 114.79 68.36 -52.40
N THR A 779 113.69 68.05 -53.09
CA THR A 779 113.38 66.89 -53.98
C THR A 779 112.58 67.33 -55.20
N HIS A 780 112.78 66.65 -56.35
CA HIS A 780 112.00 66.93 -57.56
C HIS A 780 110.83 65.95 -57.73
N THR A 781 109.71 66.54 -58.11
CA THR A 781 108.51 65.97 -58.73
C THR A 781 108.79 65.02 -59.89
N ALA A 782 107.98 63.94 -59.99
CA ALA A 782 107.44 63.39 -61.24
C ALA A 782 106.36 62.31 -60.96
N PRO A 783 105.55 61.90 -61.95
CA PRO A 783 104.10 61.72 -61.72
C PRO A 783 103.53 60.37 -62.19
N SER A 784 102.20 60.23 -62.12
CA SER A 784 101.37 59.36 -62.99
C SER A 784 101.55 57.84 -62.83
N CYS A 785 100.57 56.97 -63.14
CA CYS A 785 99.16 57.08 -63.52
C CYS A 785 98.52 55.69 -63.36
N LEU A 786 97.18 55.59 -63.49
CA LEU A 786 96.40 54.33 -63.64
C LEU A 786 96.43 53.44 -62.36
N SER A 787 95.40 52.70 -61.95
CA SER A 787 94.12 52.22 -62.51
C SER A 787 93.49 51.39 -61.35
N GLN A 788 92.20 51.19 -61.11
CA GLN A 788 90.94 51.37 -61.86
C GLN A 788 89.76 51.11 -60.87
N PHE A 789 88.55 51.59 -61.19
CA PHE A 789 87.23 51.08 -60.71
C PHE A 789 86.93 51.04 -59.17
N LYS A 790 85.79 51.47 -58.63
CA LYS A 790 84.51 51.93 -59.23
C LYS A 790 83.82 52.98 -58.33
N HIS A 791 83.26 53.99 -58.99
CA HIS A 791 82.23 54.95 -58.53
C HIS A 791 80.83 54.26 -58.37
N PRO A 792 79.75 54.94 -57.91
CA PRO A 792 79.56 55.63 -56.62
C PRO A 792 78.09 55.50 -56.10
N VAL A 793 77.54 56.57 -55.48
CA VAL A 793 76.13 56.84 -55.11
C VAL A 793 75.70 56.16 -53.79
N PHE A 794 75.75 56.86 -52.63
CA PHE A 794 74.83 57.89 -52.13
C PHE A 794 73.36 57.46 -52.02
N TYR A 795 72.86 57.39 -50.79
CA TYR A 795 71.69 58.12 -50.25
C TYR A 795 71.75 57.81 -48.74
N ILE A 796 72.26 58.73 -47.92
CA ILE A 796 71.47 59.76 -47.21
C ILE A 796 70.25 59.11 -46.51
N GLN A 797 70.35 59.08 -45.18
CA GLN A 797 69.30 58.74 -44.21
C GLN A 797 68.06 59.63 -44.38
#